data_AF-A0AAW5U0K4-F1
#
_entry.id   AF-A0AAW5U0K4-F1
#
_cell.length_a   1.000
_cell.length_b   1.000
_cell.length_c   1.000
_cell.angle_alpha   90.00
_cell.angle_beta   90.00
_cell.angle_gamma   90.00
#
_symmetry.space_group_name_H-M   'P 1'
#
loop_
_entity.id
_entity.type
_entity.pdbx_description
1 polymer ?
#
loop_
_entity_poly.entity_id
_entity_poly.type
_entity_poly.pdbx_seq_one_letter_code
_entity_poly.pdbx_strand_id
1 'polypeptide(L)'
;MWFIVKTDVFSEQQSIDFLREKYNHIITDFYFPLGRKTYKNENGEVKVRFVPVLQGMFFIRVQNERRLKKVLSPYGYFMYKGFEMEPHTSELIERTFFTKAHILSADSKQMSLDEIVRQSKIPDEDMETFVYFNDRIGDDINGLSIVEKRYSDLVKENDTIRILSGPLAGRVGVIKQIKHKGKKDRHLLVRFGNNYCLSISNIRQYALQIEHEAPSESVGAWRAIDQMIGYLQMKEPSKNAGDLLRKLFMNYQKKLTIYHNRQTSDIAYSKMMANRKDVQQQEVLENLDESMWKNFRILANYLPCDNATLEQGLKELIPDVVLRPFLTPASGIAIPEGQGYHVLQHNGITEFIFPCNLREFFRGKEYEADKYAPVFDEDYEYDAHFALLKTIEGKVKAICSWGGFYDNYASQSKDERALFLSDLEAKKYSRLLYLLTQSDYRFEKIDGIGGFSLETGIEYTDDMEELGRRAHEFFTLHSSLFTSLTAAAVEVWQGARLLIWRKYLQRYVLLHKVPVIDQPSVITVDSKQEDAFAKTDGKSDMTKITAVLNDAKEIIENHLAKEEIAYAILRFLSTSLVFSSHFAEDELYNYITDSFHPDNTLSELFHEIVGKITQMDRCCSIVSHLHKGMVELQEQDSWIYFKFPSYLKQIQAIDKMVKNKEGIKN
;
A
#
# COMPACT_ATOMS: atom_id res chain seq x y z
N MET A 1 -18.10 22.57 11.86
CA MET A 1 -17.96 21.10 11.96
C MET A 1 -19.25 20.47 11.46
N TRP A 2 -19.15 19.43 10.64
CA TRP A 2 -20.30 18.76 10.06
C TRP A 2 -20.57 17.41 10.72
N PHE A 3 -21.85 17.03 10.75
CA PHE A 3 -22.32 15.74 11.26
C PHE A 3 -23.41 15.18 10.35
N ILE A 4 -23.47 13.86 10.21
CA ILE A 4 -24.61 13.19 9.56
C ILE A 4 -25.69 12.95 10.61
N VAL A 5 -26.93 13.30 10.28
CA VAL A 5 -28.11 12.97 11.06
C VAL A 5 -28.88 11.88 10.33
N LYS A 6 -29.13 10.77 11.02
CA LYS A 6 -29.97 9.66 10.56
C LYS A 6 -31.38 9.81 11.11
N THR A 7 -32.37 9.51 10.28
CA THR A 7 -33.80 9.54 10.60
C THR A 7 -34.56 8.43 9.86
N ASP A 8 -35.87 8.33 10.06
CA ASP A 8 -36.71 7.43 9.27
C ASP A 8 -36.74 7.90 7.80
N VAL A 9 -36.65 6.95 6.87
CA VAL A 9 -36.72 7.25 5.43
C VAL A 9 -38.02 8.00 5.12
N PHE A 10 -37.93 9.08 4.33
CA PHE A 10 -39.04 9.99 3.98
C PHE A 10 -39.48 10.96 5.10
N SER A 11 -38.78 11.00 6.23
CA SER A 11 -39.03 11.98 7.32
C SER A 11 -37.92 13.04 7.44
N GLU A 12 -37.02 13.13 6.45
CA GLU A 12 -35.84 13.99 6.48
C GLU A 12 -36.22 15.46 6.58
N GLN A 13 -37.15 15.94 5.73
CA GLN A 13 -37.57 17.34 5.75
C GLN A 13 -38.26 17.71 7.07
N GLN A 14 -39.15 16.84 7.58
CA GLN A 14 -39.81 17.06 8.88
C GLN A 14 -38.79 17.13 10.02
N SER A 15 -37.77 16.27 9.99
CA SER A 15 -36.68 16.28 10.96
C SER A 15 -35.85 17.56 10.85
N ILE A 16 -35.52 18.01 9.64
CA ILE A 16 -34.81 19.28 9.40
C ILE A 16 -35.60 20.46 9.95
N ASP A 17 -36.89 20.56 9.65
CA ASP A 17 -37.74 21.66 10.08
C ASP A 17 -37.84 21.71 11.62
N PHE A 18 -38.04 20.55 12.25
CA PHE A 18 -38.06 20.45 13.71
C PHE A 18 -36.74 20.86 14.35
N LEU A 19 -35.60 20.34 13.86
CA LEU A 19 -34.28 20.66 14.40
C LEU A 19 -33.93 22.13 14.19
N ARG A 20 -34.34 22.71 13.04
CA ARG A 20 -34.15 24.12 12.73
C ARG A 20 -34.94 25.02 13.69
N GLU A 21 -36.18 24.66 14.02
CA GLU A 21 -37.00 25.41 14.97
C GLU A 21 -36.42 25.32 16.40
N LYS A 22 -36.13 24.11 16.88
CA LYS A 22 -35.74 23.87 18.28
C LYS A 22 -34.29 24.22 18.60
N TYR A 23 -33.38 24.10 17.63
CA TYR A 23 -31.95 24.20 17.88
C TYR A 23 -31.23 25.20 16.95
N ASN A 24 -31.92 26.24 16.46
CA ASN A 24 -31.34 27.32 15.65
C ASN A 24 -30.10 28.02 16.25
N HIS A 25 -29.95 28.00 17.58
CA HIS A 25 -28.84 28.59 18.32
C HIS A 25 -27.63 27.64 18.45
N ILE A 26 -27.74 26.40 17.96
CA ILE A 26 -26.70 25.36 17.97
C ILE A 26 -26.35 24.95 16.55
N ILE A 27 -27.37 24.64 15.73
CA ILE A 27 -27.20 24.19 14.35
C ILE A 27 -27.21 25.43 13.46
N THR A 28 -26.10 25.67 12.79
CA THR A 28 -25.91 26.85 11.94
C THR A 28 -26.28 26.62 10.49
N ASP A 29 -26.25 25.37 10.04
CA ASP A 29 -26.57 25.05 8.66
C ASP A 29 -27.13 23.63 8.53
N PHE A 30 -27.88 23.39 7.46
CA PHE A 30 -28.44 22.09 7.10
C PHE A 30 -28.17 21.84 5.63
N TYR A 31 -27.60 20.69 5.31
CA TYR A 31 -27.40 20.26 3.95
C TYR A 31 -28.15 18.96 3.68
N PHE A 32 -29.16 19.04 2.82
CA PHE A 32 -29.97 17.89 2.41
C PHE A 32 -29.60 17.49 0.98
N PRO A 33 -28.93 16.34 0.78
CA PRO A 33 -28.39 15.99 -0.53
C PRO A 33 -29.50 15.54 -1.48
N LEU A 34 -29.82 16.42 -2.43
CA LEU A 34 -30.79 16.17 -3.48
C LEU A 34 -30.07 15.93 -4.81
N GLY A 35 -30.55 14.93 -5.55
CA GLY A 35 -30.01 14.55 -6.86
C GLY A 35 -31.09 14.62 -7.92
N ARG A 36 -30.69 15.04 -9.14
CA ARG A 36 -31.58 15.10 -10.30
C ARG A 36 -31.82 13.68 -10.83
N LYS A 37 -33.08 13.23 -10.85
CA LYS A 37 -33.47 11.95 -11.44
C LYS A 37 -34.41 12.15 -12.63
N THR A 38 -33.97 11.65 -13.78
CA THR A 38 -34.76 11.62 -15.01
C THR A 38 -35.59 10.34 -15.06
N TYR A 39 -36.87 10.44 -15.41
CA TYR A 39 -37.76 9.30 -15.58
C TYR A 39 -38.71 9.55 -16.74
N LYS A 40 -39.21 8.48 -17.36
CA LYS A 40 -40.31 8.57 -18.34
C LYS A 40 -41.63 8.44 -17.58
N ASN A 41 -42.55 9.38 -17.80
CA ASN A 41 -43.91 9.25 -17.27
C ASN A 41 -44.71 8.21 -18.08
N GLU A 42 -45.96 7.96 -17.68
CA GLU A 42 -46.87 7.01 -18.33
C GLU A 42 -47.12 7.34 -19.81
N ASN A 43 -46.95 8.61 -20.19
CA ASN A 43 -47.09 9.09 -21.57
C ASN A 43 -45.76 9.00 -22.38
N GLY A 44 -44.69 8.46 -21.79
CA GLY A 44 -43.38 8.37 -22.42
C GLY A 44 -42.56 9.67 -22.43
N GLU A 45 -43.10 10.76 -21.88
CA GLU A 45 -42.38 12.04 -21.75
C GLU A 45 -41.28 11.96 -20.70
N VAL A 46 -40.12 12.51 -21.03
CA VAL A 46 -38.99 12.60 -20.10
C VAL A 46 -39.24 13.73 -19.11
N LYS A 47 -39.45 13.39 -17.83
CA LYS A 47 -39.61 14.33 -16.72
C LYS A 47 -38.42 14.23 -15.77
N VAL A 48 -38.21 15.31 -15.01
CA VAL A 48 -37.13 15.44 -14.03
C VAL A 48 -37.75 15.67 -12.66
N ARG A 49 -37.22 14.98 -11.64
CA ARG A 49 -37.53 15.26 -10.23
C ARG A 49 -36.25 15.26 -9.40
N PHE A 50 -36.24 16.04 -8.33
CA PHE A 50 -35.20 15.95 -7.31
C PHE A 50 -35.60 14.90 -6.29
N VAL A 51 -34.67 14.01 -5.95
CA VAL A 51 -34.87 12.96 -4.94
C VAL A 51 -33.69 12.96 -3.97
N PRO A 52 -33.90 12.56 -2.71
CA PRO A 52 -32.80 12.40 -1.76
C PRO A 52 -31.81 11.37 -2.29
N VAL A 53 -30.53 11.75 -2.29
CA VAL A 53 -29.43 10.88 -2.69
C VAL A 53 -29.12 9.90 -1.57
N LEU A 54 -29.08 10.40 -0.34
CA LEU A 54 -28.98 9.61 0.87
C LEU A 54 -30.35 9.53 1.54
N GLN A 55 -31.01 8.38 1.42
CA GLN A 55 -32.30 8.16 2.08
C GLN A 55 -32.14 8.02 3.59
N GLY A 56 -33.01 8.70 4.35
CA GLY A 56 -33.00 8.73 5.80
C GLY A 56 -31.82 9.50 6.41
N MET A 57 -31.12 10.33 5.62
CA MET A 57 -29.93 11.04 6.08
C MET A 57 -29.86 12.48 5.55
N PHE A 58 -29.36 13.37 6.38
CA PHE A 58 -28.97 14.74 6.01
C PHE A 58 -27.80 15.20 6.87
N PHE A 59 -27.22 16.35 6.56
CA PHE A 59 -26.08 16.90 7.29
C PHE A 59 -26.45 18.15 8.06
N ILE A 60 -25.82 18.34 9.21
CA ILE A 60 -25.92 19.56 10.01
C ILE A 60 -24.54 20.15 10.23
N ARG A 61 -24.47 21.48 10.24
CA ARG A 61 -23.26 22.21 10.66
C ARG A 61 -23.46 22.76 12.06
N VAL A 62 -22.46 22.55 12.90
CA VAL A 62 -22.45 23.02 14.28
C VAL A 62 -21.12 23.75 14.57
N GLN A 63 -21.21 24.84 15.31
CA GLN A 63 -20.05 25.65 15.71
C GLN A 63 -19.36 25.14 16.98
N ASN A 64 -20.09 24.53 17.91
CA ASN A 64 -19.57 24.17 19.23
C ASN A 64 -20.03 22.77 19.67
N GLU A 65 -19.09 21.84 19.79
CA GLU A 65 -19.33 20.46 20.22
C GLU A 65 -19.93 20.37 21.64
N ARG A 66 -19.52 21.24 22.58
CA ARG A 66 -20.08 21.26 23.93
C ARG A 66 -21.56 21.63 23.94
N ARG A 67 -22.00 22.53 23.05
CA ARG A 67 -23.43 22.88 22.92
C ARG A 67 -24.22 21.74 22.30
N LEU A 68 -23.67 21.07 21.30
CA LEU A 68 -24.28 19.89 20.68
C LEU A 68 -24.53 18.79 21.71
N LYS A 69 -23.52 18.46 22.53
CA LYS A 69 -23.63 17.42 23.56
C LYS A 69 -24.76 17.66 24.57
N LYS A 70 -25.11 18.91 24.86
CA LYS A 70 -26.20 19.25 25.81
C LYS A 70 -27.59 18.91 25.28
N VAL A 71 -27.75 18.81 23.96
CA VAL A 71 -29.04 18.51 23.32
C VAL A 71 -29.13 17.09 22.81
N LEU A 72 -28.14 16.25 23.13
CA LEU A 72 -28.10 14.85 22.75
C LEU A 72 -28.25 13.93 23.96
N SER A 73 -28.91 12.81 23.76
CA SER A 73 -28.93 11.71 24.70
C SER A 73 -27.57 11.02 24.76
N PRO A 74 -27.31 10.15 25.76
CA PRO A 74 -26.08 9.34 25.80
C PRO A 74 -25.82 8.51 24.52
N TYR A 75 -26.87 8.20 23.75
CA TYR A 75 -26.81 7.41 22.52
C TYR A 75 -26.86 8.28 21.24
N GLY A 76 -26.75 9.61 21.36
CA GLY A 76 -26.69 10.53 20.22
C GLY A 76 -28.04 10.95 19.62
N TYR A 77 -29.17 10.70 20.30
CA TYR A 77 -30.50 11.16 19.86
C TYR A 77 -30.78 12.60 20.32
N PHE A 78 -31.40 13.43 19.48
CA PHE A 78 -31.76 14.78 19.89
C PHE A 78 -32.86 14.76 20.96
N MET A 79 -32.63 15.49 22.05
CA MET A 79 -33.52 15.61 23.21
C MET A 79 -34.21 16.97 23.24
N TYR A 80 -35.53 16.99 23.44
CA TYR A 80 -36.28 18.22 23.63
C TYR A 80 -37.19 18.14 24.85
N LYS A 81 -37.49 19.31 25.43
CA LYS A 81 -38.50 19.44 26.47
C LYS A 81 -39.87 19.63 25.83
N GLY A 82 -40.83 18.86 26.28
CA GLY A 82 -42.22 18.93 25.85
C GLY A 82 -43.15 18.68 27.02
N PHE A 83 -44.45 18.81 26.78
CA PHE A 83 -45.47 18.59 27.80
C PHE A 83 -46.33 17.38 27.41
N GLU A 84 -46.60 16.51 28.38
CA GLU A 84 -47.50 15.37 28.22
C GLU A 84 -48.52 15.37 29.36
N MET A 85 -49.76 15.02 29.03
CA MET A 85 -50.84 14.88 30.00
C MET A 85 -50.65 13.59 30.77
N GLU A 86 -50.53 13.67 32.09
CA GLU A 86 -50.37 12.49 32.92
C GLU A 86 -51.67 11.64 32.90
N PRO A 87 -51.60 10.33 32.60
CA PRO A 87 -52.78 9.49 32.33
C PRO A 87 -53.84 9.42 33.44
N HIS A 88 -53.48 9.79 34.67
CA HIS A 88 -54.32 9.59 35.86
C HIS A 88 -54.74 10.89 36.56
N THR A 89 -54.07 12.00 36.30
CA THR A 89 -54.30 13.29 36.98
C THR A 89 -54.78 14.38 36.02
N SER A 90 -54.63 14.18 34.70
CA SER A 90 -54.86 15.22 33.68
C SER A 90 -54.01 16.48 33.90
N GLU A 91 -52.90 16.37 34.63
CA GLU A 91 -51.93 17.45 34.79
C GLU A 91 -50.93 17.46 33.64
N LEU A 92 -50.58 18.67 33.21
CA LEU A 92 -49.60 18.90 32.15
C LEU A 92 -48.19 18.83 32.74
N ILE A 93 -47.46 17.74 32.50
CA ILE A 93 -46.12 17.53 33.06
C ILE A 93 -45.06 17.76 31.97
N GLU A 94 -44.04 18.55 32.29
CA GLU A 94 -42.87 18.73 31.42
C GLU A 94 -41.98 17.49 31.46
N ARG A 95 -41.71 16.89 30.30
CA ARG A 95 -40.87 15.71 30.13
C ARG A 95 -39.81 15.91 29.05
N THR A 96 -38.73 15.14 29.14
CA THR A 96 -37.74 15.07 28.06
C THR A 96 -38.15 14.00 27.07
N PHE A 97 -38.27 14.37 25.80
CA PHE A 97 -38.58 13.48 24.69
C PHE A 97 -37.36 13.32 23.79
N PHE A 98 -37.30 12.20 23.08
CA PHE A 98 -36.23 11.89 22.12
C PHE A 98 -36.82 11.91 20.71
N THR A 99 -36.20 12.67 19.82
CA THR A 99 -36.56 12.60 18.40
C THR A 99 -36.06 11.29 17.80
N LYS A 100 -36.59 10.89 16.64
CA LYS A 100 -36.01 9.79 15.86
C LYS A 100 -34.70 10.18 15.17
N ALA A 101 -34.45 11.49 15.02
CA ALA A 101 -33.20 12.01 14.50
C ALA A 101 -32.07 11.79 15.51
N HIS A 102 -30.97 11.24 15.03
CA HIS A 102 -29.77 11.01 15.85
C HIS A 102 -28.52 11.15 15.01
N ILE A 103 -27.40 11.47 15.65
CA ILE A 103 -26.10 11.48 14.99
C ILE A 103 -25.79 10.07 14.51
N LEU A 104 -25.43 9.94 13.23
CA LEU A 104 -24.93 8.68 12.70
C LEU A 104 -23.63 8.34 13.43
N SER A 105 -23.59 7.19 14.09
CA SER A 105 -22.42 6.66 14.80
C SER A 105 -22.39 5.14 14.65
N ALA A 106 -21.22 4.57 14.41
CA ALA A 106 -21.03 3.13 14.52
C ALA A 106 -21.18 2.73 16.00
N ASP A 107 -21.96 1.67 16.30
CA ASP A 107 -22.10 1.09 17.65
C ASP A 107 -22.35 2.07 18.81
N SER A 108 -23.31 3.01 18.64
CA SER A 108 -23.65 4.03 19.65
C SER A 108 -24.03 3.51 21.04
N LYS A 109 -24.33 2.20 21.18
CA LYS A 109 -24.64 1.57 22.46
C LYS A 109 -23.40 1.20 23.29
N GLN A 110 -22.23 1.12 22.67
CA GLN A 110 -20.96 0.74 23.30
C GLN A 110 -20.01 1.92 23.48
N MET A 111 -20.40 3.11 23.04
CA MET A 111 -19.58 4.33 23.06
C MET A 111 -20.18 5.38 24.01
N SER A 112 -19.32 6.18 24.61
CA SER A 112 -19.71 7.40 25.32
C SER A 112 -20.21 8.48 24.36
N LEU A 113 -20.96 9.45 24.87
CA LEU A 113 -21.42 10.58 24.06
C LEU A 113 -20.26 11.41 23.48
N ASP A 114 -19.16 11.52 24.21
CA ASP A 114 -17.96 12.21 23.74
C ASP A 114 -17.33 11.50 22.55
N GLU A 115 -17.23 10.16 22.61
CA GLU A 115 -16.73 9.35 21.50
C GLU A 115 -17.65 9.42 20.28
N ILE A 116 -18.97 9.34 20.49
CA ILE A 116 -19.97 9.48 19.42
C ILE A 116 -19.75 10.80 18.67
N VAL A 117 -19.70 11.93 19.38
CA VAL A 117 -19.52 13.24 18.74
C VAL A 117 -18.16 13.34 18.06
N ARG A 118 -17.09 12.85 18.69
CA ARG A 118 -15.74 12.93 18.13
C ARG A 118 -15.58 12.11 16.84
N GLN A 119 -16.09 10.87 16.81
CA GLN A 119 -15.97 9.97 15.67
C GLN A 119 -16.94 10.30 14.52
N SER A 120 -18.06 10.98 14.81
CA SER A 120 -19.07 11.31 13.81
C SER A 120 -18.83 12.64 13.08
N LYS A 121 -17.73 13.32 13.45
CA LYS A 121 -17.34 14.59 12.86
C LYS A 121 -16.85 14.39 11.42
N ILE A 122 -17.26 15.33 10.56
CA ILE A 122 -16.83 15.40 9.16
C ILE A 122 -16.05 16.71 8.95
N PRO A 123 -14.81 16.63 8.44
CA PRO A 123 -14.05 17.79 8.00
C PRO A 123 -14.77 18.59 6.91
N ASP A 124 -14.51 19.89 6.84
CA ASP A 124 -15.12 20.74 5.80
C ASP A 124 -14.66 20.31 4.38
N GLU A 125 -13.39 19.87 4.22
CA GLU A 125 -12.85 19.34 2.94
C GLU A 125 -13.57 18.08 2.44
N ASP A 126 -13.89 17.16 3.35
CA ASP A 126 -14.64 15.94 3.02
C ASP A 126 -16.07 16.28 2.60
N MET A 127 -16.69 17.27 3.26
CA MET A 127 -18.00 17.78 2.88
C MET A 127 -17.99 18.47 1.51
N GLU A 128 -16.97 19.29 1.21
CA GLU A 128 -16.81 19.90 -0.11
C GLU A 128 -16.68 18.82 -1.20
N THR A 129 -15.90 17.77 -0.92
CA THR A 129 -15.75 16.62 -1.81
C THR A 129 -17.07 15.88 -2.02
N PHE A 130 -17.86 15.69 -0.96
CA PHE A 130 -19.19 15.09 -1.06
C PHE A 130 -20.17 15.95 -1.86
N VAL A 131 -20.21 17.27 -1.62
CA VAL A 131 -21.04 18.21 -2.37
C VAL A 131 -20.68 18.15 -3.85
N TYR A 132 -19.39 18.16 -4.18
CA TYR A 132 -18.92 17.98 -5.55
C TYR A 132 -19.46 16.70 -6.20
N PHE A 133 -19.38 15.55 -5.50
CA PHE A 133 -19.93 14.30 -6.05
C PHE A 133 -21.45 14.32 -6.16
N ASN A 134 -22.14 14.93 -5.20
CA ASN A 134 -23.59 15.06 -5.20
C ASN A 134 -24.08 15.88 -6.42
N ASP A 135 -23.43 17.00 -6.69
CA ASP A 135 -23.77 17.88 -7.82
C ASP A 135 -23.52 17.19 -9.17
N ARG A 136 -22.56 16.27 -9.21
CA ARG A 136 -22.18 15.46 -10.37
C ARG A 136 -22.99 14.17 -10.52
N ILE A 137 -24.04 13.94 -9.72
CA ILE A 137 -24.96 12.80 -9.90
C ILE A 137 -25.67 12.84 -11.26
N GLY A 138 -25.89 14.05 -11.81
CA GLY A 138 -26.41 14.22 -13.17
C GLY A 138 -25.43 13.78 -14.27
N ASP A 139 -24.14 13.63 -13.94
CA ASP A 139 -23.05 13.29 -14.87
C ASP A 139 -22.68 11.78 -14.77
N ASP A 140 -23.66 10.92 -14.53
CA ASP A 140 -23.54 9.45 -14.41
C ASP A 140 -22.85 8.89 -13.14
N ILE A 141 -22.71 9.69 -12.07
CA ILE A 141 -22.40 9.14 -10.74
C ILE A 141 -23.63 8.41 -10.18
N ASN A 142 -23.46 7.13 -9.87
CA ASN A 142 -24.55 6.26 -9.42
C ASN A 142 -24.29 5.70 -8.02
N GLY A 143 -25.38 5.46 -7.29
CA GLY A 143 -25.37 4.69 -6.04
C GLY A 143 -24.50 5.28 -4.93
N LEU A 144 -24.43 6.60 -4.84
CA LEU A 144 -23.74 7.31 -3.75
C LEU A 144 -24.37 6.91 -2.40
N SER A 145 -23.56 6.41 -1.48
CA SER A 145 -24.01 5.98 -0.15
C SER A 145 -22.91 6.12 0.89
N ILE A 146 -23.31 6.29 2.16
CA ILE A 146 -22.37 6.28 3.29
C ILE A 146 -22.29 4.86 3.84
N VAL A 147 -21.06 4.39 4.07
CA VAL A 147 -20.77 3.07 4.62
C VAL A 147 -20.04 3.21 5.94
N GLU A 148 -20.54 2.51 6.96
CA GLU A 148 -19.97 2.42 8.31
C GLU A 148 -18.74 1.50 8.32
N LYS A 149 -17.68 1.92 7.63
CA LYS A 149 -16.38 1.25 7.61
C LYS A 149 -15.27 2.29 7.58
N ARG A 150 -14.19 2.02 8.31
CA ARG A 150 -12.99 2.86 8.30
C ARG A 150 -12.23 2.64 7.01
N TYR A 151 -11.89 3.74 6.33
CA TYR A 151 -11.10 3.69 5.12
C TYR A 151 -9.71 3.06 5.35
N SER A 152 -9.09 3.39 6.49
CA SER A 152 -7.78 2.87 6.92
C SER A 152 -7.72 1.35 7.07
N ASP A 153 -8.85 0.70 7.36
CA ASP A 153 -8.92 -0.75 7.48
C ASP A 153 -9.16 -1.39 6.12
N LEU A 154 -10.02 -0.77 5.32
CA LEU A 154 -10.33 -1.23 3.97
C LEU A 154 -9.10 -1.21 3.05
N VAL A 155 -8.26 -0.19 3.15
CA VAL A 155 -7.10 -0.02 2.28
C VAL A 155 -6.00 -1.06 2.53
N LYS A 156 -5.92 -1.61 3.74
CA LYS A 156 -4.99 -2.68 4.09
C LYS A 156 -5.35 -4.02 3.46
N GLU A 157 -6.62 -4.23 3.14
CA GLU A 157 -7.15 -5.54 2.73
C GLU A 157 -7.59 -5.59 1.27
N ASN A 158 -7.74 -4.45 0.59
CA ASN A 158 -8.38 -4.37 -0.72
C ASN A 158 -7.53 -3.51 -1.66
N ASP A 159 -7.63 -3.78 -2.96
CA ASP A 159 -6.98 -2.97 -3.98
C ASP A 159 -7.47 -1.51 -3.90
N THR A 160 -6.58 -0.56 -4.18
CA THR A 160 -6.95 0.81 -4.50
C THR A 160 -6.78 1.08 -5.98
N ILE A 161 -7.68 1.91 -6.50
CA ILE A 161 -7.67 2.29 -7.90
C ILE A 161 -7.76 3.81 -8.04
N ARG A 162 -7.24 4.30 -9.16
CA ARG A 162 -7.51 5.64 -9.68
C ARG A 162 -8.50 5.55 -10.83
N ILE A 163 -9.44 6.49 -10.86
CA ILE A 163 -10.32 6.68 -12.00
C ILE A 163 -9.62 7.61 -13.01
N LEU A 164 -9.56 7.21 -14.28
CA LEU A 164 -8.86 7.97 -15.34
C LEU A 164 -9.80 8.76 -16.25
N SER A 165 -11.11 8.63 -16.10
CA SER A 165 -12.08 9.24 -17.01
C SER A 165 -13.41 9.54 -16.32
N GLY A 166 -14.14 10.54 -16.83
CA GLY A 166 -15.46 10.91 -16.32
C GLY A 166 -15.40 11.85 -15.12
N PRO A 167 -16.52 12.07 -14.42
CA PRO A 167 -16.62 13.06 -13.33
C PRO A 167 -15.77 12.73 -12.10
N LEU A 168 -15.32 11.48 -11.98
CA LEU A 168 -14.45 10.99 -10.91
C LEU A 168 -12.96 10.96 -11.30
N ALA A 169 -12.58 11.46 -12.49
CA ALA A 169 -11.20 11.41 -12.96
C ALA A 169 -10.21 11.99 -11.92
N GLY A 170 -9.09 11.31 -11.75
CA GLY A 170 -8.05 11.61 -10.76
C GLY A 170 -8.34 11.10 -9.35
N ARG A 171 -9.58 10.69 -9.02
CA ARG A 171 -9.93 10.20 -7.67
C ARG A 171 -9.35 8.81 -7.41
N VAL A 172 -8.85 8.62 -6.19
CA VAL A 172 -8.31 7.37 -5.69
C VAL A 172 -9.20 6.83 -4.58
N GLY A 173 -9.38 5.51 -4.53
CA GLY A 173 -10.14 4.86 -3.47
C GLY A 173 -10.04 3.34 -3.51
N VAL A 174 -10.53 2.70 -2.46
CA VAL A 174 -10.61 1.25 -2.34
C VAL A 174 -11.69 0.71 -3.28
N ILE A 175 -11.35 -0.31 -4.07
CA ILE A 175 -12.36 -1.03 -4.87
C ILE A 175 -12.87 -2.26 -4.13
N LYS A 176 -14.19 -2.35 -4.00
CA LYS A 176 -14.84 -3.53 -3.39
C LYS A 176 -16.05 -3.97 -4.17
N GLN A 177 -16.24 -5.29 -4.28
CA GLN A 177 -17.47 -5.84 -4.83
C GLN A 177 -18.53 -5.91 -3.72
N ILE A 178 -19.64 -5.20 -3.92
CA ILE A 178 -20.77 -5.17 -2.98
C ILE A 178 -21.97 -5.82 -3.66
N LYS A 179 -22.65 -6.72 -2.93
CA LYS A 179 -23.89 -7.36 -3.39
C LYS A 179 -25.07 -6.58 -2.82
N HIS A 180 -25.87 -5.99 -3.70
CA HIS A 180 -27.10 -5.31 -3.32
C HIS A 180 -28.28 -5.87 -4.13
N LYS A 181 -29.34 -6.32 -3.43
CA LYS A 181 -30.54 -6.94 -4.04
C LYS A 181 -30.22 -8.04 -5.07
N GLY A 182 -29.27 -8.91 -4.74
CA GLY A 182 -28.87 -10.03 -5.60
C GLY A 182 -27.85 -9.69 -6.69
N LYS A 183 -27.68 -8.42 -7.05
CA LYS A 183 -26.71 -7.98 -8.06
C LYS A 183 -25.39 -7.61 -7.41
N LYS A 184 -24.29 -8.11 -7.96
CA LYS A 184 -22.94 -7.72 -7.54
C LYS A 184 -22.48 -6.55 -8.39
N ASP A 185 -22.08 -5.47 -7.74
CA ASP A 185 -21.50 -4.29 -8.39
C ASP A 185 -20.14 -3.98 -7.77
N ARG A 186 -19.25 -3.35 -8.53
CA ARG A 186 -18.00 -2.83 -7.98
C ARG A 186 -18.23 -1.39 -7.55
N HIS A 187 -17.82 -1.11 -6.32
CA HIS A 187 -17.91 0.21 -5.72
C HIS A 187 -16.51 0.78 -5.54
N LEU A 188 -16.38 2.09 -5.71
CA LEU A 188 -15.27 2.87 -5.19
C LEU A 188 -15.64 3.38 -3.81
N LEU A 189 -14.83 3.05 -2.82
CA LEU A 189 -14.92 3.56 -1.46
C LEU A 189 -13.84 4.61 -1.29
N VAL A 190 -14.21 5.83 -0.90
CA VAL A 190 -13.26 6.92 -0.59
C VAL A 190 -13.42 7.33 0.87
N ARG A 191 -12.35 7.85 1.47
CA ARG A 191 -12.38 8.37 2.85
C ARG A 191 -13.47 9.43 2.97
N PHE A 192 -14.25 9.37 4.05
CA PHE A 192 -15.26 10.37 4.33
C PHE A 192 -15.50 10.50 5.84
N GLY A 193 -15.20 11.66 6.40
CA GLY A 193 -15.24 11.87 7.84
C GLY A 193 -14.22 11.01 8.59
N ASN A 194 -14.36 11.01 9.92
CA ASN A 194 -13.39 10.35 10.80
C ASN A 194 -13.53 8.82 10.86
N ASN A 195 -14.64 8.25 10.38
CA ASN A 195 -14.93 6.83 10.55
C ASN A 195 -15.76 6.19 9.43
N TYR A 196 -16.05 6.92 8.35
CA TYR A 196 -16.91 6.44 7.28
C TYR A 196 -16.17 6.34 5.95
N CYS A 197 -16.82 5.67 5.02
CA CYS A 197 -16.47 5.72 3.62
C CYS A 197 -17.65 6.20 2.80
N LEU A 198 -17.36 7.02 1.81
CA LEU A 198 -18.31 7.33 0.75
C LEU A 198 -18.16 6.25 -0.33
N SER A 199 -19.26 5.55 -0.59
CA SER A 199 -19.34 4.46 -1.56
C SER A 199 -20.05 4.93 -2.82
N ILE A 200 -19.41 4.71 -3.97
CA ILE A 200 -19.90 5.09 -5.30
C ILE A 200 -20.02 3.83 -6.14
N SER A 201 -21.18 3.58 -6.73
CA SER A 201 -21.47 2.36 -7.50
C SER A 201 -21.20 2.54 -9.01
N ASN A 202 -21.29 1.45 -9.77
CA ASN A 202 -21.17 1.40 -11.23
C ASN A 202 -19.85 1.97 -11.80
N ILE A 203 -18.75 1.87 -11.05
CA ILE A 203 -17.49 2.49 -11.46
C ILE A 203 -16.82 1.81 -12.67
N ARG A 204 -17.31 0.65 -13.10
CA ARG A 204 -16.78 -0.09 -14.26
C ARG A 204 -16.90 0.65 -15.58
N GLN A 205 -17.83 1.60 -15.67
CA GLN A 205 -18.01 2.43 -16.86
C GLN A 205 -16.79 3.34 -17.12
N TYR A 206 -16.02 3.66 -16.07
CA TYR A 206 -14.83 4.48 -16.20
C TYR A 206 -13.60 3.66 -16.55
N ALA A 207 -12.59 4.32 -17.13
CA ALA A 207 -11.23 3.80 -17.20
C ALA A 207 -10.63 3.81 -15.78
N LEU A 208 -9.98 2.71 -15.40
CA LEU A 208 -9.49 2.48 -14.04
C LEU A 208 -8.04 2.01 -14.11
N GLN A 209 -7.23 2.49 -13.18
CA GLN A 209 -5.85 2.10 -12.99
C GLN A 209 -5.68 1.59 -11.56
N ILE A 210 -4.99 0.47 -11.37
CA ILE A 210 -4.63 -0.02 -10.04
C ILE A 210 -3.46 0.83 -9.55
N GLU A 211 -3.69 1.47 -8.40
CA GLU A 211 -2.67 2.26 -7.69
C GLU A 211 -1.97 1.37 -6.66
N HIS A 212 -2.76 0.63 -5.87
CA HIS A 212 -2.28 -0.33 -4.89
C HIS A 212 -3.01 -1.65 -5.05
N GLU A 213 -2.28 -2.75 -4.94
CA GLU A 213 -2.87 -4.08 -4.87
C GLU A 213 -2.87 -4.55 -3.42
N ALA A 214 -3.95 -5.19 -3.00
CA ALA A 214 -4.03 -5.79 -1.68
C ALA A 214 -2.84 -6.74 -1.44
N PRO A 215 -2.31 -6.81 -0.20
CA PRO A 215 -1.23 -7.71 0.13
C PRO A 215 -1.52 -9.14 -0.33
N SER A 216 -0.61 -9.70 -1.13
CA SER A 216 -0.69 -11.08 -1.61
C SER A 216 0.54 -11.85 -1.19
N GLU A 217 0.33 -12.94 -0.44
CA GLU A 217 1.40 -13.88 -0.07
C GLU A 217 2.11 -14.44 -1.32
N SER A 218 1.38 -14.61 -2.42
CA SER A 218 1.91 -15.16 -3.68
C SER A 218 3.00 -14.28 -4.32
N VAL A 219 2.81 -12.96 -4.39
CA VAL A 219 3.82 -12.03 -4.97
C VAL A 219 5.08 -11.99 -4.10
N GLY A 220 4.92 -12.11 -2.78
CA GLY A 220 6.04 -12.27 -1.86
C GLY A 220 6.86 -13.52 -2.14
N ALA A 221 6.20 -14.65 -2.36
CA ALA A 221 6.86 -15.90 -2.74
C ALA A 221 7.54 -15.80 -4.12
N TRP A 222 6.91 -15.20 -5.13
CA TRP A 222 7.53 -15.06 -6.46
C TRP A 222 8.82 -14.24 -6.44
N ARG A 223 8.84 -13.12 -5.69
CA ARG A 223 10.06 -12.33 -5.50
C ARG A 223 11.15 -13.11 -4.76
N ALA A 224 10.79 -13.88 -3.74
CA ALA A 224 11.75 -14.70 -3.03
C ALA A 224 12.31 -15.82 -3.92
N ILE A 225 11.49 -16.45 -4.78
CA ILE A 225 11.97 -17.43 -5.78
C ILE A 225 12.96 -16.78 -6.73
N ASP A 226 12.62 -15.63 -7.29
CA ASP A 226 13.48 -14.91 -8.23
C ASP A 226 14.82 -14.50 -7.61
N GLN A 227 14.81 -13.96 -6.37
CA GLN A 227 16.04 -13.62 -5.64
C GLN A 227 16.90 -14.85 -5.34
N MET A 228 16.28 -15.96 -4.94
CA MET A 228 17.00 -17.22 -4.70
C MET A 228 17.59 -17.79 -6.00
N ILE A 229 16.87 -17.71 -7.11
CA ILE A 229 17.36 -18.14 -8.43
C ILE A 229 18.56 -17.29 -8.86
N GLY A 230 18.46 -15.95 -8.79
CA GLY A 230 19.56 -15.05 -9.15
C GLY A 230 20.81 -15.31 -8.30
N TYR A 231 20.65 -15.46 -6.99
CA TYR A 231 21.75 -15.82 -6.08
C TYR A 231 22.40 -17.16 -6.48
N LEU A 232 21.62 -18.19 -6.78
CA LEU A 232 22.14 -19.50 -7.15
C LEU A 232 22.79 -19.51 -8.54
N GLN A 233 22.27 -18.73 -9.49
CA GLN A 233 22.89 -18.55 -10.81
C GLN A 233 24.25 -17.87 -10.69
N MET A 234 24.43 -16.94 -9.75
CA MET A 234 25.74 -16.35 -9.48
C MET A 234 26.69 -17.35 -8.81
N LYS A 235 26.22 -18.07 -7.79
CA LYS A 235 27.06 -19.01 -7.01
C LYS A 235 27.49 -20.22 -7.83
N GLU A 236 26.61 -20.74 -8.70
CA GLU A 236 26.86 -21.91 -9.54
C GLU A 236 26.36 -21.70 -10.99
N PRO A 237 27.00 -20.83 -11.80
CA PRO A 237 26.48 -20.39 -13.11
C PRO A 237 26.33 -21.50 -14.16
N SER A 238 27.11 -22.58 -14.00
CA SER A 238 27.05 -23.75 -14.89
C SER A 238 25.91 -24.72 -14.53
N LYS A 239 25.22 -24.53 -13.41
CA LYS A 239 24.17 -25.44 -12.93
C LYS A 239 22.79 -24.80 -13.08
N ASN A 240 21.77 -25.66 -13.12
CA ASN A 240 20.39 -25.21 -13.15
C ASN A 240 19.97 -24.73 -11.75
N ALA A 241 19.84 -23.41 -11.58
CA ALA A 241 19.47 -22.78 -10.31
C ALA A 241 18.09 -23.21 -9.80
N GLY A 242 17.11 -23.40 -10.70
CA GLY A 242 15.79 -23.90 -10.32
C GLY A 242 15.86 -25.31 -9.73
N ASP A 243 16.65 -26.19 -10.35
CA ASP A 243 16.89 -27.56 -9.86
C ASP A 243 17.62 -27.59 -8.51
N LEU A 244 18.65 -26.76 -8.35
CA LEU A 244 19.35 -26.59 -7.09
C LEU A 244 18.40 -26.12 -5.98
N LEU A 245 17.59 -25.10 -6.26
CA LEU A 245 16.64 -24.57 -5.29
C LEU A 245 15.61 -25.63 -4.86
N ARG A 246 15.08 -26.40 -5.81
CA ARG A 246 14.17 -27.53 -5.51
C ARG A 246 14.85 -28.57 -4.63
N LYS A 247 16.11 -28.94 -4.91
CA LYS A 247 16.88 -29.89 -4.08
C LYS A 247 17.11 -29.37 -2.66
N LEU A 248 17.39 -28.07 -2.50
CA LEU A 248 17.50 -27.45 -1.18
C LEU A 248 16.18 -27.53 -0.39
N PHE A 249 15.04 -27.25 -1.02
CA PHE A 249 13.73 -27.41 -0.38
C PHE A 249 13.44 -28.85 0.02
N MET A 250 13.69 -29.80 -0.89
CA MET A 250 13.54 -31.23 -0.62
C MET A 250 14.37 -31.64 0.61
N ASN A 251 15.62 -31.19 0.71
CA ASN A 251 16.48 -31.49 1.84
C ASN A 251 16.01 -30.81 3.13
N TYR A 252 15.51 -29.57 3.05
CA TYR A 252 14.98 -28.81 4.20
C TYR A 252 13.72 -29.44 4.80
N GLN A 253 12.89 -30.06 3.97
CA GLN A 253 11.59 -30.63 4.36
C GLN A 253 11.58 -32.16 4.48
N LYS A 254 12.71 -32.83 4.16
CA LYS A 254 12.83 -34.29 4.20
C LYS A 254 12.53 -34.81 5.61
N LYS A 255 11.50 -35.68 5.72
CA LYS A 255 11.14 -36.33 6.98
C LYS A 255 12.30 -37.18 7.50
N LEU A 256 12.68 -36.96 8.76
CA LEU A 256 13.69 -37.74 9.44
C LEU A 256 13.06 -38.97 10.08
N THR A 257 13.62 -40.14 9.81
CA THR A 257 13.23 -41.38 10.50
C THR A 257 13.97 -41.44 11.83
N ILE A 258 13.24 -41.36 12.94
CA ILE A 258 13.76 -41.67 14.28
C ILE A 258 13.05 -42.90 14.81
N TYR A 259 13.82 -43.92 15.16
CA TYR A 259 13.31 -45.15 15.74
C TYR A 259 12.87 -44.91 17.19
N HIS A 260 11.60 -45.19 17.46
CA HIS A 260 11.05 -45.21 18.81
C HIS A 260 11.43 -46.53 19.50
N ASN A 261 12.21 -46.49 20.59
CA ASN A 261 12.54 -47.68 21.37
C ASN A 261 11.65 -47.79 22.63
N ARG A 262 11.55 -48.99 23.23
CA ARG A 262 10.73 -49.23 24.44
C ARG A 262 11.15 -48.44 25.69
N GLN A 263 12.29 -47.75 25.66
CA GLN A 263 12.87 -47.00 26.78
C GLN A 263 12.72 -45.48 26.61
N THR A 264 12.21 -45.00 25.48
CA THR A 264 12.03 -43.57 25.19
C THR A 264 10.59 -43.18 25.49
N SER A 265 10.38 -42.16 26.32
CA SER A 265 9.04 -41.60 26.54
C SER A 265 8.58 -40.77 25.35
N ASP A 266 7.27 -40.60 25.16
CA ASP A 266 6.70 -39.80 24.07
C ASP A 266 7.24 -38.35 24.06
N ILE A 267 7.48 -37.78 25.25
CA ILE A 267 8.05 -36.44 25.42
C ILE A 267 9.52 -36.41 24.96
N ALA A 268 10.32 -37.42 25.35
CA ALA A 268 11.72 -37.52 24.93
C ALA A 268 11.83 -37.75 23.43
N TYR A 269 10.99 -38.62 22.86
CA TYR A 269 10.91 -38.86 21.42
C TYR A 269 10.53 -37.60 20.65
N SER A 270 9.54 -36.84 21.13
CA SER A 270 9.13 -35.58 20.52
C SER A 270 10.25 -34.52 20.54
N LYS A 271 10.99 -34.41 21.65
CA LYS A 271 12.17 -33.53 21.74
C LYS A 271 13.30 -33.95 20.80
N MET A 272 13.55 -35.25 20.65
CA MET A 272 14.56 -35.77 19.72
C MET A 272 14.16 -35.50 18.26
N MET A 273 12.88 -35.68 17.91
CA MET A 273 12.34 -35.34 16.59
C MET A 273 12.47 -33.85 16.27
N ALA A 274 12.10 -32.98 17.22
CA ALA A 274 12.22 -31.53 17.06
C ALA A 274 13.69 -31.10 16.88
N ASN A 275 14.58 -31.53 17.77
CA ASN A 275 16.00 -31.16 17.70
C ASN A 275 16.66 -31.64 16.40
N ARG A 276 16.38 -32.88 15.95
CA ARG A 276 16.93 -33.35 14.68
C ARG A 276 16.40 -32.58 13.47
N LYS A 277 15.13 -32.18 13.49
CA LYS A 277 14.53 -31.33 12.46
C LYS A 277 15.21 -29.97 12.43
N ASP A 278 15.45 -29.36 13.60
CA ASP A 278 16.13 -28.07 13.72
C ASP A 278 17.57 -28.14 13.18
N VAL A 279 18.33 -29.17 13.55
CA VAL A 279 19.70 -29.39 13.05
C VAL A 279 19.73 -29.54 11.52
N GLN A 280 18.86 -30.38 10.95
CA GLN A 280 18.78 -30.56 9.49
C GLN A 280 18.42 -29.25 8.75
N GLN A 281 17.44 -28.51 9.27
CA GLN A 281 17.03 -27.24 8.67
C GLN A 281 18.16 -26.22 8.73
N GLN A 282 18.89 -26.20 9.84
CA GLN A 282 20.05 -25.33 10.02
C GLN A 282 21.20 -25.71 9.07
N GLU A 283 21.50 -27.00 8.89
CA GLU A 283 22.52 -27.46 7.92
C GLU A 283 22.21 -27.01 6.49
N VAL A 284 20.94 -27.01 6.08
CA VAL A 284 20.56 -26.51 4.75
C VAL A 284 20.72 -25.00 4.65
N LEU A 285 20.38 -24.24 5.69
CA LEU A 285 20.57 -22.79 5.73
C LEU A 285 22.06 -22.41 5.74
N GLU A 286 22.92 -23.17 6.40
CA GLU A 286 24.37 -22.93 6.44
C GLU A 286 25.05 -23.09 5.06
N ASN A 287 24.41 -23.77 4.10
CA ASN A 287 24.87 -23.82 2.70
C ASN A 287 24.51 -22.55 1.90
N LEU A 288 23.70 -21.67 2.48
CA LEU A 288 23.26 -20.39 1.92
C LEU A 288 23.88 -19.23 2.69
N ASP A 289 24.10 -18.11 2.01
CA ASP A 289 24.51 -16.88 2.66
C ASP A 289 23.39 -16.37 3.59
N GLU A 290 23.78 -15.79 4.72
CA GLU A 290 22.84 -15.35 5.77
C GLU A 290 21.78 -14.37 5.25
N SER A 291 22.16 -13.52 4.29
CA SER A 291 21.26 -12.58 3.61
C SER A 291 20.07 -13.27 2.92
N MET A 292 20.23 -14.52 2.49
CA MET A 292 19.21 -15.30 1.77
C MET A 292 18.31 -16.13 2.71
N TRP A 293 18.65 -16.26 3.99
CA TRP A 293 17.90 -17.10 4.92
C TRP A 293 16.45 -16.65 5.08
N LYS A 294 16.21 -15.34 5.11
CA LYS A 294 14.85 -14.78 5.20
C LYS A 294 14.01 -15.18 3.99
N ASN A 295 14.56 -15.04 2.79
CA ASN A 295 13.87 -15.41 1.55
C ASN A 295 13.58 -16.90 1.50
N PHE A 296 14.56 -17.73 1.84
CA PHE A 296 14.38 -19.17 1.89
C PHE A 296 13.29 -19.60 2.88
N ARG A 297 13.26 -18.99 4.08
CA ARG A 297 12.21 -19.25 5.08
C ARG A 297 10.82 -18.80 4.63
N ILE A 298 10.69 -17.65 3.95
CA ILE A 298 9.42 -17.22 3.33
C ILE A 298 8.89 -18.30 2.40
N LEU A 299 9.75 -18.83 1.53
CA LEU A 299 9.38 -19.88 0.59
C LEU A 299 9.05 -21.20 1.27
N ALA A 300 9.82 -21.61 2.28
CA ALA A 300 9.56 -22.84 3.03
C ALA A 300 8.20 -22.82 3.74
N ASN A 301 7.77 -21.64 4.21
CA ASN A 301 6.44 -21.45 4.79
C ASN A 301 5.33 -21.41 3.73
N TYR A 302 5.60 -20.80 2.58
CA TYR A 302 4.64 -20.70 1.48
C TYR A 302 4.40 -22.05 0.75
N LEU A 303 5.40 -22.92 0.74
CA LEU A 303 5.39 -24.23 0.08
C LEU A 303 5.42 -25.36 1.13
N PRO A 304 4.37 -25.56 1.95
CA PRO A 304 4.35 -26.65 2.90
C PRO A 304 4.25 -27.98 2.15
N CYS A 305 5.34 -28.75 2.14
CA CYS A 305 5.38 -30.04 1.46
C CYS A 305 5.08 -31.19 2.41
N ASP A 306 3.82 -31.65 2.42
CA ASP A 306 3.46 -32.96 2.95
C ASP A 306 3.48 -34.01 1.81
N ASN A 307 4.11 -35.16 2.05
CA ASN A 307 4.59 -36.15 1.07
C ASN A 307 3.68 -36.56 -0.12
N ALA A 308 4.39 -37.00 -1.19
CA ALA A 308 4.03 -37.82 -2.37
C ALA A 308 3.83 -37.09 -3.72
N THR A 309 3.37 -35.84 -3.73
CA THR A 309 3.16 -35.03 -4.96
C THR A 309 4.25 -33.97 -5.21
N LEU A 310 5.38 -34.11 -4.48
CA LEU A 310 6.36 -33.07 -4.19
C LEU A 310 7.19 -32.58 -5.38
N GLU A 311 7.67 -33.48 -6.24
CA GLU A 311 8.64 -33.10 -7.28
C GLU A 311 7.98 -32.41 -8.47
N GLN A 312 6.81 -32.91 -8.88
CA GLN A 312 6.06 -32.36 -10.02
C GLN A 312 5.43 -31.01 -9.66
N GLY A 313 4.89 -30.86 -8.44
CA GLY A 313 4.37 -29.58 -7.95
C GLY A 313 5.45 -28.51 -7.75
N LEU A 314 6.62 -28.89 -7.20
CA LEU A 314 7.74 -27.95 -7.06
C LEU A 314 8.31 -27.51 -8.41
N LYS A 315 8.32 -28.37 -9.43
CA LYS A 315 8.77 -28.00 -10.79
C LYS A 315 7.83 -26.98 -11.44
N GLU A 316 6.52 -27.05 -11.18
CA GLU A 316 5.57 -26.03 -11.65
C GLU A 316 5.71 -24.69 -10.92
N LEU A 317 6.06 -24.71 -9.62
CA LEU A 317 6.18 -23.52 -8.78
C LEU A 317 7.54 -22.83 -8.97
N ILE A 318 8.60 -23.62 -9.05
CA ILE A 318 9.99 -23.20 -9.26
C ILE A 318 10.46 -23.85 -10.59
N PRO A 319 10.12 -23.25 -11.74
CA PRO A 319 10.50 -23.80 -13.04
C PRO A 319 12.01 -23.68 -13.28
N ASP A 320 12.48 -24.41 -14.29
CA ASP A 320 13.82 -24.21 -14.83
C ASP A 320 13.83 -22.87 -15.57
N VAL A 321 14.49 -21.86 -14.98
CA VAL A 321 14.54 -20.50 -15.52
C VAL A 321 15.86 -20.32 -16.26
N VAL A 322 15.79 -20.15 -17.58
CA VAL A 322 16.95 -19.83 -18.42
C VAL A 322 17.36 -18.37 -18.23
N LEU A 323 16.38 -17.46 -18.35
CA LEU A 323 16.51 -16.03 -18.11
C LEU A 323 15.42 -15.58 -17.14
N ARG A 324 15.81 -14.73 -16.18
CA ARG A 324 14.90 -14.17 -15.17
C ARG A 324 13.78 -13.35 -15.80
N PRO A 325 12.67 -13.10 -15.06
CA PRO A 325 11.62 -12.19 -15.49
C PRO A 325 12.20 -10.85 -15.96
N PHE A 326 11.57 -10.23 -16.95
CA PHE A 326 12.07 -9.00 -17.56
C PHE A 326 12.40 -7.91 -16.54
N LEU A 327 11.51 -7.61 -15.59
CA LEU A 327 11.68 -6.54 -14.59
C LEU A 327 11.60 -7.11 -13.17
N THR A 328 12.74 -7.09 -12.48
CA THR A 328 12.84 -7.54 -11.08
C THR A 328 13.40 -6.42 -10.20
N PRO A 329 12.97 -6.31 -8.93
CA PRO A 329 13.40 -5.23 -8.02
C PRO A 329 14.85 -5.37 -7.52
N ALA A 330 15.49 -6.51 -7.80
CA ALA A 330 16.83 -6.81 -7.32
C ALA A 330 17.40 -7.95 -8.15
N SER A 331 18.47 -7.68 -8.88
CA SER A 331 19.27 -8.67 -9.57
C SER A 331 19.99 -9.64 -8.62
N GLY A 332 20.00 -9.38 -7.32
CA GLY A 332 20.73 -10.20 -6.35
C GLY A 332 22.25 -10.04 -6.47
N ILE A 333 22.72 -9.03 -7.22
CA ILE A 333 24.12 -8.81 -7.55
C ILE A 333 24.43 -7.31 -7.44
N ALA A 334 25.58 -6.98 -6.87
CA ALA A 334 26.05 -5.60 -6.81
C ALA A 334 26.58 -5.18 -8.20
N ILE A 335 26.04 -4.09 -8.74
CA ILE A 335 26.52 -3.52 -10.00
C ILE A 335 27.78 -2.72 -9.70
N PRO A 336 28.88 -2.94 -10.46
CA PRO A 336 30.11 -2.18 -10.25
C PRO A 336 29.88 -0.67 -10.39
N GLU A 337 30.47 0.09 -9.46
CA GLU A 337 30.37 1.55 -9.39
C GLU A 337 30.84 2.18 -10.71
N GLY A 338 30.08 3.12 -11.26
CA GLY A 338 30.37 3.79 -12.53
C GLY A 338 30.06 3.00 -13.82
N GLN A 339 29.70 1.71 -13.76
CA GLN A 339 29.45 0.91 -14.97
C GLN A 339 28.01 1.03 -15.51
N GLY A 340 27.01 1.16 -14.65
CA GLY A 340 25.61 1.35 -15.06
C GLY A 340 24.94 0.12 -15.70
N TYR A 341 25.58 -1.04 -15.71
CA TYR A 341 25.04 -2.35 -16.14
C TYR A 341 25.86 -3.50 -15.55
N HIS A 342 25.36 -4.73 -15.65
CA HIS A 342 26.12 -5.95 -15.35
C HIS A 342 25.90 -7.01 -16.44
N VAL A 343 26.90 -7.86 -16.67
CA VAL A 343 26.77 -9.06 -17.52
C VAL A 343 27.04 -10.33 -16.73
N LEU A 344 26.25 -11.38 -16.94
CA LEU A 344 26.46 -12.71 -16.36
C LEU A 344 26.50 -13.77 -17.45
N GLN A 345 27.31 -14.81 -17.24
CA GLN A 345 27.28 -16.00 -18.08
C GLN A 345 26.47 -17.08 -17.38
N HIS A 346 25.39 -17.50 -18.02
CA HIS A 346 24.66 -18.72 -17.63
C HIS A 346 25.03 -19.86 -18.58
N ASN A 347 24.55 -21.05 -18.26
CA ASN A 347 24.68 -22.20 -19.14
C ASN A 347 23.97 -21.96 -20.48
N GLY A 348 24.72 -21.51 -21.49
CA GLY A 348 24.26 -21.32 -22.86
C GLY A 348 23.82 -19.89 -23.23
N ILE A 349 23.77 -18.94 -22.29
CA ILE A 349 23.38 -17.54 -22.59
C ILE A 349 24.24 -16.53 -21.83
N THR A 350 24.39 -15.33 -22.40
CA THR A 350 24.94 -14.17 -21.71
C THR A 350 23.79 -13.25 -21.31
N GLU A 351 23.58 -13.04 -20.01
CA GLU A 351 22.57 -12.12 -19.49
C GLU A 351 23.15 -10.72 -19.33
N PHE A 352 22.43 -9.73 -19.88
CA PHE A 352 22.65 -8.31 -19.68
C PHE A 352 21.60 -7.76 -18.71
N ILE A 353 22.09 -7.12 -17.65
CA ILE A 353 21.29 -6.57 -16.55
C ILE A 353 21.42 -5.05 -16.59
N PHE A 354 20.29 -4.37 -16.74
CA PHE A 354 20.20 -2.93 -16.90
C PHE A 354 19.34 -2.29 -15.81
N PRO A 355 19.93 -1.53 -14.88
CA PRO A 355 19.19 -0.77 -13.89
C PRO A 355 18.23 0.21 -14.52
N CYS A 356 17.04 0.30 -13.96
CA CYS A 356 16.01 1.22 -14.40
C CYS A 356 15.15 1.68 -13.22
N ASN A 357 14.63 2.90 -13.33
CA ASN A 357 13.65 3.41 -12.39
C ASN A 357 12.28 3.45 -13.07
N LEU A 358 11.32 2.71 -12.53
CA LEU A 358 9.98 2.55 -13.11
C LEU A 358 9.01 3.67 -12.71
N ARG A 359 9.43 4.65 -11.90
CA ARG A 359 8.56 5.68 -11.30
C ARG A 359 7.74 6.42 -12.35
N GLU A 360 8.38 6.84 -13.44
CA GLU A 360 7.72 7.58 -14.52
C GLU A 360 6.69 6.76 -15.30
N PHE A 361 6.80 5.42 -15.25
CA PHE A 361 5.85 4.53 -15.90
C PHE A 361 4.63 4.27 -15.03
N PHE A 362 4.83 4.17 -13.71
CA PHE A 362 3.76 3.99 -12.73
C PHE A 362 3.00 5.29 -12.44
N ARG A 363 3.66 6.45 -12.54
CA ARG A 363 3.08 7.77 -12.28
C ARG A 363 3.13 8.65 -13.52
N GLY A 364 1.97 9.02 -14.05
CA GLY A 364 1.88 9.98 -15.15
C GLY A 364 2.35 11.38 -14.74
N LYS A 365 2.97 12.12 -15.66
CA LYS A 365 3.50 13.49 -15.44
C LYS A 365 2.45 14.51 -14.96
N GLU A 366 1.17 14.23 -15.16
CA GLU A 366 0.03 15.12 -14.83
C GLU A 366 -0.42 15.01 -13.36
N TYR A 367 0.08 14.02 -12.62
CA TYR A 367 -0.35 13.74 -11.25
C TYR A 367 0.84 13.92 -10.31
N GLU A 368 1.04 15.16 -9.84
CA GLU A 368 1.98 15.44 -8.76
C GLU A 368 1.64 14.56 -7.54
N ALA A 369 2.68 14.17 -6.81
CA ALA A 369 2.50 13.44 -5.56
C ALA A 369 1.52 14.22 -4.69
N ASP A 370 0.45 13.56 -4.25
CA ASP A 370 -0.39 14.10 -3.20
C ASP A 370 0.52 14.51 -2.04
N LYS A 371 0.23 15.66 -1.42
CA LYS A 371 1.01 16.20 -0.30
C LYS A 371 1.11 15.20 0.86
N TYR A 372 0.20 14.21 0.89
CA TYR A 372 0.06 13.14 1.87
C TYR A 372 0.63 11.77 1.43
N ALA A 373 1.31 11.68 0.28
CA ALA A 373 1.85 10.42 -0.24
C ALA A 373 3.26 10.60 -0.84
N PRO A 374 4.31 10.69 0.01
CA PRO A 374 5.69 10.82 -0.46
C PRO A 374 6.06 9.64 -1.39
N VAL A 375 6.80 9.95 -2.44
CA VAL A 375 7.25 8.98 -3.44
C VAL A 375 8.69 8.64 -3.15
N PHE A 376 8.98 7.35 -3.00
CA PHE A 376 10.33 6.85 -2.77
C PHE A 376 10.83 6.22 -4.06
N ASP A 377 11.99 6.66 -4.53
CA ASP A 377 12.56 6.17 -5.78
C ASP A 377 12.95 4.69 -5.66
N GLU A 378 13.33 4.24 -4.46
CA GLU A 378 13.76 2.89 -4.13
C GLU A 378 12.66 1.84 -4.37
N ASP A 379 11.40 2.25 -4.24
CA ASP A 379 10.26 1.36 -4.48
C ASP A 379 10.01 1.12 -5.99
N TYR A 380 10.66 1.92 -6.84
CA TYR A 380 10.62 1.85 -8.29
C TYR A 380 11.98 1.51 -8.89
N GLU A 381 12.99 1.12 -8.10
CA GLU A 381 14.26 0.59 -8.59
C GLU A 381 14.10 -0.86 -9.04
N TYR A 382 14.39 -1.11 -10.32
CA TYR A 382 14.30 -2.41 -10.96
C TYR A 382 15.54 -2.65 -11.82
N ASP A 383 15.85 -3.92 -12.00
CA ASP A 383 16.79 -4.42 -12.97
C ASP A 383 16.01 -5.03 -14.14
N ALA A 384 16.37 -4.62 -15.34
CA ALA A 384 15.87 -5.18 -16.59
C ALA A 384 16.80 -6.26 -17.11
N HIS A 385 16.24 -7.43 -17.44
CA HIS A 385 17.00 -8.62 -17.81
C HIS A 385 16.82 -8.98 -19.28
N PHE A 386 17.94 -9.07 -20.01
CA PHE A 386 18.00 -9.48 -21.41
C PHE A 386 19.01 -10.60 -21.59
N ALA A 387 18.68 -11.62 -22.40
CA ALA A 387 19.69 -12.54 -22.93
C ALA A 387 20.24 -12.00 -24.24
N LEU A 388 21.56 -11.99 -24.38
CA LEU A 388 22.29 -11.65 -25.59
C LEU A 388 22.68 -12.95 -26.29
N LEU A 389 22.06 -13.20 -27.45
CA LEU A 389 22.22 -14.44 -28.20
C LEU A 389 22.95 -14.18 -29.53
N LYS A 390 23.76 -15.15 -29.95
CA LYS A 390 24.43 -15.12 -31.26
C LYS A 390 23.48 -15.59 -32.35
N THR A 391 23.25 -14.75 -33.34
CA THR A 391 22.51 -15.13 -34.56
C THR A 391 23.39 -15.92 -35.52
N ILE A 392 22.76 -16.56 -36.51
CA ILE A 392 23.46 -17.27 -37.60
C ILE A 392 24.42 -16.34 -38.35
N GLU A 393 24.09 -15.05 -38.46
CA GLU A 393 24.88 -14.02 -39.12
C GLU A 393 26.04 -13.49 -38.26
N GLY A 394 26.22 -14.02 -37.04
CA GLY A 394 27.24 -13.53 -36.10
C GLY A 394 26.87 -12.22 -35.40
N LYS A 395 25.63 -11.74 -35.56
CA LYS A 395 25.09 -10.57 -34.86
C LYS A 395 24.48 -10.93 -33.51
N VAL A 396 24.32 -9.94 -32.64
CA VAL A 396 23.61 -10.07 -31.36
C VAL A 396 22.10 -9.91 -31.56
N LYS A 397 21.35 -10.81 -30.95
CA LYS A 397 19.90 -10.68 -30.76
C LYS A 397 19.61 -10.62 -29.26
N ALA A 398 18.93 -9.57 -28.83
CA ALA A 398 18.53 -9.40 -27.45
C ALA A 398 17.10 -9.94 -27.25
N ILE A 399 16.87 -10.68 -26.17
CA ILE A 399 15.52 -11.16 -25.81
C ILE A 399 15.26 -10.95 -24.31
N CYS A 400 14.12 -10.37 -23.96
CA CYS A 400 13.66 -10.31 -22.56
C CYS A 400 12.58 -11.37 -22.31
N SER A 401 12.64 -12.03 -21.15
CA SER A 401 11.69 -13.10 -20.82
C SER A 401 10.33 -12.55 -20.41
N TRP A 402 9.28 -13.02 -21.07
CA TRP A 402 7.89 -12.86 -20.61
C TRP A 402 7.28 -14.18 -20.10
N GLY A 403 8.06 -15.27 -20.12
CA GLY A 403 7.75 -16.55 -19.51
C GLY A 403 6.34 -17.07 -19.80
N GLY A 404 5.58 -17.36 -18.74
CA GLY A 404 4.22 -17.91 -18.85
C GLY A 404 3.23 -16.99 -19.58
N PHE A 405 3.48 -15.67 -19.66
CA PHE A 405 2.67 -14.78 -20.49
C PHE A 405 2.83 -15.14 -21.97
N TYR A 406 4.07 -15.34 -22.41
CA TYR A 406 4.37 -15.79 -23.76
C TYR A 406 3.78 -17.18 -24.01
N ASP A 407 4.01 -18.15 -23.12
CA ASP A 407 3.53 -19.52 -23.34
C ASP A 407 1.99 -19.57 -23.45
N ASN A 408 1.26 -18.76 -22.68
CA ASN A 408 -0.19 -18.63 -22.80
C ASN A 408 -0.64 -17.95 -24.11
N TYR A 409 0.08 -16.93 -24.58
CA TYR A 409 -0.23 -16.33 -25.88
C TYR A 409 0.09 -17.26 -27.06
N ALA A 410 1.21 -17.98 -26.97
CA ALA A 410 1.66 -18.92 -27.98
C ALA A 410 0.75 -20.15 -28.09
N SER A 411 0.11 -20.57 -26.99
CA SER A 411 -0.84 -21.70 -27.00
C SER A 411 -2.20 -21.35 -27.63
N GLN A 412 -2.54 -20.06 -27.74
CA GLN A 412 -3.78 -19.62 -28.36
C GLN A 412 -3.79 -19.84 -29.89
N SER A 413 -4.97 -20.22 -30.38
CA SER A 413 -5.29 -20.26 -31.81
C SER A 413 -5.29 -18.85 -32.43
N LYS A 414 -5.30 -18.79 -33.78
CA LYS A 414 -5.33 -17.52 -34.50
C LYS A 414 -6.55 -16.67 -34.14
N ASP A 415 -7.72 -17.30 -34.00
CA ASP A 415 -8.97 -16.61 -33.67
C ASP A 415 -8.98 -16.09 -32.23
N GLU A 416 -8.44 -16.86 -31.27
CA GLU A 416 -8.28 -16.43 -29.88
C GLU A 416 -7.32 -15.25 -29.75
N ARG A 417 -6.21 -15.25 -30.52
CA ARG A 417 -5.28 -14.12 -30.54
C ARG A 417 -5.92 -12.87 -31.17
N ALA A 418 -6.67 -13.01 -32.26
CA ALA A 418 -7.39 -11.90 -32.85
C ALA A 418 -8.42 -11.30 -31.88
N LEU A 419 -9.13 -12.16 -31.14
CA LEU A 419 -10.04 -11.74 -30.07
C LEU A 419 -9.28 -11.02 -28.95
N PHE A 420 -8.13 -11.53 -28.53
CA PHE A 420 -7.29 -10.89 -27.52
C PHE A 420 -6.82 -9.50 -27.95
N LEU A 421 -6.34 -9.34 -29.18
CA LEU A 421 -5.93 -8.03 -29.72
C LEU A 421 -7.10 -7.03 -29.78
N SER A 422 -8.28 -7.49 -30.21
CA SER A 422 -9.50 -6.66 -30.19
C SER A 422 -9.90 -6.27 -28.76
N ASP A 423 -9.71 -7.19 -27.80
CA ASP A 423 -9.92 -6.94 -26.38
C ASP A 423 -8.94 -5.88 -25.83
N LEU A 424 -7.67 -5.90 -26.24
CA LEU A 424 -6.68 -4.88 -25.87
C LEU A 424 -7.13 -3.50 -26.36
N GLU A 425 -7.56 -3.40 -27.62
CA GLU A 425 -8.07 -2.15 -28.20
C GLU A 425 -9.32 -1.65 -27.45
N ALA A 426 -10.34 -2.49 -27.31
CA ALA A 426 -11.61 -2.13 -26.65
C ALA A 426 -11.41 -1.75 -25.18
N LYS A 427 -10.42 -2.34 -24.51
CA LYS A 427 -10.12 -2.07 -23.09
C LYS A 427 -9.00 -1.03 -22.90
N LYS A 428 -8.51 -0.41 -23.99
CA LYS A 428 -7.50 0.67 -24.01
C LYS A 428 -6.09 0.28 -23.51
N TYR A 429 -5.65 -0.94 -23.81
CA TYR A 429 -4.26 -1.40 -23.59
C TYR A 429 -3.42 -1.14 -24.84
N SER A 430 -3.24 0.15 -25.14
CA SER A 430 -2.61 0.63 -26.37
C SER A 430 -1.12 0.27 -26.48
N ARG A 431 -0.39 0.24 -25.36
CA ARG A 431 1.06 -0.01 -25.36
C ARG A 431 1.36 -1.47 -25.62
N LEU A 432 0.63 -2.38 -24.97
CA LEU A 432 0.76 -3.81 -25.26
C LEU A 432 0.30 -4.15 -26.68
N LEU A 433 -0.79 -3.53 -27.16
CA LEU A 433 -1.27 -3.73 -28.52
C LEU A 433 -0.21 -3.31 -29.55
N TYR A 434 0.38 -2.13 -29.37
CA TYR A 434 1.48 -1.65 -30.22
C TYR A 434 2.65 -2.63 -30.22
N LEU A 435 3.08 -3.09 -29.03
CA LEU A 435 4.20 -4.02 -28.89
C LEU A 435 3.97 -5.35 -29.64
N LEU A 436 2.75 -5.88 -29.60
CA LEU A 436 2.39 -7.14 -30.26
C LEU A 436 2.17 -7.04 -31.78
N THR A 437 1.94 -5.84 -32.32
CA THR A 437 1.44 -5.69 -33.71
C THR A 437 2.26 -4.76 -34.60
N GLN A 438 2.88 -3.71 -34.03
CA GLN A 438 3.45 -2.60 -34.79
C GLN A 438 4.90 -2.29 -34.41
N SER A 439 5.41 -2.84 -33.30
CA SER A 439 6.78 -2.58 -32.84
C SER A 439 7.84 -3.36 -33.61
N ASP A 440 9.10 -2.94 -33.46
CA ASP A 440 10.26 -3.66 -34.01
C ASP A 440 10.54 -4.99 -33.28
N TYR A 441 9.89 -5.24 -32.14
CA TYR A 441 10.06 -6.48 -31.40
C TYR A 441 9.28 -7.62 -32.05
N ARG A 442 9.90 -8.81 -32.03
CA ARG A 442 9.21 -10.07 -32.35
C ARG A 442 8.83 -10.76 -31.06
N PHE A 443 7.57 -11.18 -30.94
CA PHE A 443 7.11 -11.97 -29.80
C PHE A 443 7.27 -13.47 -30.11
N GLU A 444 8.39 -14.05 -29.69
CA GLU A 444 8.83 -15.38 -30.11
C GLU A 444 9.57 -16.14 -28.99
N LYS A 445 9.93 -17.40 -29.26
CA LYS A 445 10.71 -18.26 -28.35
C LYS A 445 12.04 -18.64 -28.99
N ILE A 446 13.14 -18.25 -28.36
CA ILE A 446 14.51 -18.50 -28.83
C ILE A 446 15.29 -19.14 -27.67
N ASP A 447 15.96 -20.26 -27.92
CA ASP A 447 16.76 -20.99 -26.92
C ASP A 447 16.03 -21.23 -25.59
N GLY A 448 14.72 -21.51 -25.68
CA GLY A 448 13.86 -21.77 -24.53
C GLY A 448 13.32 -20.51 -23.84
N ILE A 449 13.76 -19.31 -24.21
CA ILE A 449 13.30 -18.04 -23.66
C ILE A 449 12.12 -17.53 -24.51
N GLY A 450 10.93 -17.48 -23.93
CA GLY A 450 9.74 -16.92 -24.57
C GLY A 450 9.53 -15.46 -24.18
N GLY A 451 9.43 -14.56 -25.17
CA GLY A 451 9.22 -13.14 -24.90
C GLY A 451 9.45 -12.25 -26.11
N PHE A 452 9.83 -10.99 -25.86
CA PHE A 452 10.11 -10.02 -26.92
C PHE A 452 11.60 -10.02 -27.27
N SER A 453 11.89 -10.23 -28.55
CA SER A 453 13.23 -10.25 -29.10
C SER A 453 13.44 -9.11 -30.09
N LEU A 454 14.69 -8.67 -30.24
CA LEU A 454 15.11 -7.63 -31.17
C LEU A 454 16.52 -7.93 -31.71
N GLU A 455 16.71 -7.76 -33.01
CA GLU A 455 18.03 -7.80 -33.64
C GLU A 455 18.72 -6.44 -33.47
N THR A 456 19.92 -6.41 -32.86
CA THR A 456 20.56 -5.15 -32.46
C THR A 456 21.59 -4.62 -33.47
N GLY A 457 21.99 -5.45 -34.45
CA GLY A 457 23.03 -5.14 -35.42
C GLY A 457 24.48 -5.16 -34.87
N ILE A 458 24.64 -5.35 -33.55
CA ILE A 458 25.93 -5.48 -32.87
C ILE A 458 26.63 -6.77 -33.33
N GLU A 459 27.93 -6.72 -33.61
CA GLU A 459 28.74 -7.94 -33.83
C GLU A 459 28.90 -8.72 -32.53
N TYR A 460 28.61 -10.01 -32.56
CA TYR A 460 28.77 -10.88 -31.41
C TYR A 460 30.26 -11.14 -31.13
N THR A 461 30.65 -11.04 -29.87
CA THR A 461 32.00 -11.35 -29.38
C THR A 461 31.89 -12.27 -28.17
N ASP A 462 32.87 -13.16 -27.99
CA ASP A 462 32.97 -14.02 -26.80
C ASP A 462 33.53 -13.24 -25.58
N ASP A 463 34.03 -12.01 -25.80
CA ASP A 463 34.38 -11.07 -24.75
C ASP A 463 33.11 -10.48 -24.12
N MET A 464 32.75 -10.98 -22.95
CA MET A 464 31.54 -10.58 -22.23
C MET A 464 31.52 -9.11 -21.82
N GLU A 465 32.66 -8.53 -21.46
CA GLU A 465 32.72 -7.13 -21.03
C GLU A 465 32.45 -6.21 -22.23
N GLU A 466 33.09 -6.50 -23.37
CA GLU A 466 32.87 -5.76 -24.61
C GLU A 466 31.45 -5.97 -25.16
N LEU A 467 30.91 -7.19 -25.08
CA LEU A 467 29.53 -7.48 -25.47
C LEU A 467 28.53 -6.68 -24.61
N GLY A 468 28.75 -6.64 -23.29
CA GLY A 468 27.97 -5.84 -22.35
C GLY A 468 28.04 -4.36 -22.63
N ARG A 469 29.24 -3.82 -22.87
CA ARG A 469 29.45 -2.41 -23.18
C ARG A 469 28.68 -1.99 -24.42
N ARG A 470 28.77 -2.77 -25.50
CA ARG A 470 28.03 -2.50 -26.75
C ARG A 470 26.51 -2.62 -26.57
N ALA A 471 26.05 -3.59 -25.78
CA ALA A 471 24.63 -3.72 -25.46
C ALA A 471 24.12 -2.51 -24.67
N HIS A 472 24.88 -2.05 -23.67
CA HIS A 472 24.56 -0.86 -22.90
C HIS A 472 24.49 0.40 -23.77
N GLU A 473 25.46 0.61 -24.67
CA GLU A 473 25.44 1.71 -25.64
C GLU A 473 24.21 1.65 -26.53
N PHE A 474 23.86 0.46 -27.04
CA PHE A 474 22.69 0.25 -27.88
C PHE A 474 21.38 0.61 -27.16
N PHE A 475 21.15 0.09 -25.95
CA PHE A 475 19.93 0.36 -25.19
C PHE A 475 19.86 1.81 -24.70
N THR A 476 21.00 2.46 -24.46
CA THR A 476 21.06 3.89 -24.12
C THR A 476 20.70 4.76 -25.32
N LEU A 477 21.26 4.47 -26.50
CA LEU A 477 20.95 5.19 -27.75
C LEU A 477 19.51 4.97 -28.22
N HIS A 478 18.97 3.77 -28.01
CA HIS A 478 17.61 3.39 -28.41
C HIS A 478 16.69 3.26 -27.19
N SER A 479 16.79 4.21 -26.26
CA SER A 479 16.01 4.20 -25.01
C SER A 479 14.51 4.03 -25.22
N SER A 480 13.95 4.53 -26.33
CA SER A 480 12.54 4.35 -26.72
C SER A 480 12.09 2.89 -26.87
N LEU A 481 13.01 1.99 -27.25
CA LEU A 481 12.73 0.55 -27.35
C LEU A 481 12.57 -0.06 -25.96
N PHE A 482 13.41 0.34 -25.02
CA PHE A 482 13.28 -0.06 -23.61
C PHE A 482 12.01 0.55 -23.00
N THR A 483 11.78 1.85 -23.20
CA THR A 483 10.57 2.55 -22.74
C THR A 483 9.31 1.87 -23.23
N SER A 484 9.25 1.43 -24.49
CA SER A 484 8.06 0.73 -25.04
C SER A 484 7.76 -0.59 -24.32
N LEU A 485 8.79 -1.43 -24.08
CA LEU A 485 8.64 -2.70 -23.34
C LEU A 485 8.14 -2.46 -21.91
N THR A 486 8.83 -1.57 -21.21
CA THR A 486 8.54 -1.24 -19.80
C THR A 486 7.15 -0.62 -19.65
N ALA A 487 6.79 0.30 -20.55
CA ALA A 487 5.49 0.95 -20.54
C ALA A 487 4.34 -0.04 -20.79
N ALA A 488 4.52 -1.04 -21.67
CA ALA A 488 3.55 -2.09 -21.90
C ALA A 488 3.41 -3.02 -20.69
N ALA A 489 4.53 -3.40 -20.06
CA ALA A 489 4.51 -4.23 -18.86
C ALA A 489 3.76 -3.54 -17.71
N VAL A 490 4.05 -2.26 -17.47
CA VAL A 490 3.38 -1.45 -16.43
C VAL A 490 1.91 -1.21 -16.75
N GLU A 491 1.54 -0.97 -18.02
CA GLU A 491 0.14 -0.81 -18.45
C GLU A 491 -0.70 -2.04 -18.11
N VAL A 492 -0.18 -3.25 -18.38
CA VAL A 492 -0.85 -4.49 -18.03
C VAL A 492 -0.89 -4.69 -16.52
N TRP A 493 0.19 -4.33 -15.81
CA TRP A 493 0.27 -4.45 -14.35
C TRP A 493 -0.76 -3.56 -13.66
N GLN A 494 -0.91 -2.31 -14.08
CA GLN A 494 -1.88 -1.35 -13.51
C GLN A 494 -3.29 -1.56 -14.07
N GLY A 495 -3.45 -2.43 -15.06
CA GLY A 495 -4.73 -2.71 -15.67
C GLY A 495 -5.71 -3.41 -14.73
N ALA A 496 -6.90 -2.83 -14.53
CA ALA A 496 -7.97 -3.48 -13.76
C ALA A 496 -8.79 -4.51 -14.57
N ARG A 497 -8.52 -4.61 -15.87
CA ARG A 497 -9.15 -5.52 -16.84
C ARG A 497 -8.10 -6.58 -17.25
N LEU A 498 -8.51 -7.71 -17.83
CA LEU A 498 -7.60 -8.80 -18.24
C LEU A 498 -6.88 -9.53 -17.08
N LEU A 499 -7.64 -9.91 -16.05
CA LEU A 499 -7.10 -10.52 -14.81
C LEU A 499 -6.16 -11.71 -15.02
N ILE A 500 -6.43 -12.58 -16.00
CA ILE A 500 -5.57 -13.75 -16.27
C ILE A 500 -4.21 -13.31 -16.79
N TRP A 501 -4.18 -12.40 -17.76
CA TRP A 501 -2.95 -11.85 -18.33
C TRP A 501 -2.13 -11.08 -17.31
N ARG A 502 -2.79 -10.29 -16.46
CA ARG A 502 -2.15 -9.60 -15.33
C ARG A 502 -1.47 -10.57 -14.36
N LYS A 503 -2.10 -11.72 -14.05
CA LYS A 503 -1.48 -12.75 -13.19
C LYS A 503 -0.22 -13.36 -13.80
N TYR A 504 -0.24 -13.63 -15.12
CA TYR A 504 0.97 -14.08 -15.80
C TYR A 504 2.06 -13.02 -15.75
N LEU A 505 1.70 -11.76 -15.98
CA LEU A 505 2.64 -10.64 -15.91
C LEU A 505 3.27 -10.49 -14.51
N GLN A 506 2.47 -10.55 -13.45
CA GLN A 506 2.91 -10.45 -12.05
C GLN A 506 3.84 -11.59 -11.61
N ARG A 507 3.80 -12.74 -12.30
CA ARG A 507 4.64 -13.89 -11.99
C ARG A 507 5.88 -13.99 -12.87
N TYR A 508 5.78 -13.59 -14.14
CA TYR A 508 6.80 -13.92 -15.15
C TYR A 508 7.43 -12.72 -15.85
N VAL A 509 6.96 -11.50 -15.59
CA VAL A 509 7.43 -10.30 -16.30
C VAL A 509 7.84 -9.19 -15.33
N LEU A 510 6.92 -8.71 -14.47
CA LEU A 510 7.14 -7.57 -13.59
C LEU A 510 6.83 -7.96 -12.14
N LEU A 511 7.87 -8.27 -11.38
CA LEU A 511 7.78 -8.70 -9.97
C LEU A 511 7.63 -7.51 -9.01
N HIS A 512 6.71 -6.61 -9.32
CA HIS A 512 6.45 -5.41 -8.53
C HIS A 512 5.64 -5.74 -7.27
N LYS A 513 6.16 -5.31 -6.12
CA LYS A 513 5.35 -5.02 -4.94
C LYS A 513 5.17 -3.52 -4.97
N VAL A 514 3.94 -3.04 -5.03
CA VAL A 514 3.73 -1.61 -4.81
C VAL A 514 4.28 -1.29 -3.43
N PRO A 515 5.02 -0.19 -3.27
CA PRO A 515 5.18 0.38 -1.95
C PRO A 515 3.81 0.47 -1.31
N VAL A 516 3.72 -0.03 -0.09
CA VAL A 516 2.54 0.23 0.71
C VAL A 516 2.57 1.74 0.93
N ILE A 517 1.83 2.50 0.12
CA ILE A 517 1.64 3.94 0.34
C ILE A 517 0.79 4.15 1.61
N ASP A 518 0.22 3.07 2.15
CA ASP A 518 -0.18 2.93 3.54
C ASP A 518 0.70 1.88 4.26
N GLN A 519 2.04 2.02 4.24
CA GLN A 519 2.87 1.20 5.14
C GLN A 519 2.22 1.30 6.53
N PRO A 520 2.01 0.18 7.27
CA PRO A 520 1.75 0.31 8.69
C PRO A 520 2.79 1.28 9.21
N SER A 521 2.34 2.31 9.92
CA SER A 521 3.17 3.37 10.50
C SER A 521 4.62 2.91 10.63
N VAL A 522 5.55 3.61 9.97
CA VAL A 522 6.98 3.25 10.14
C VAL A 522 7.41 3.46 11.59
N ILE A 523 6.55 4.12 12.37
CA ILE A 523 6.62 4.33 13.79
C ILE A 523 5.86 3.21 14.50
N THR A 524 6.58 2.33 15.18
CA THR A 524 5.93 1.39 16.10
C THR A 524 5.58 2.14 17.38
N VAL A 525 4.29 2.29 17.70
CA VAL A 525 3.82 2.88 18.96
C VAL A 525 4.32 2.05 20.15
N ASP A 526 4.97 2.69 21.11
CA ASP A 526 5.37 2.05 22.36
C ASP A 526 4.20 2.07 23.35
N SER A 527 3.54 0.92 23.52
CA SER A 527 2.39 0.78 24.41
C SER A 527 2.71 1.13 25.86
N LYS A 528 3.96 0.99 26.31
CA LYS A 528 4.36 1.36 27.68
C LYS A 528 4.44 2.87 27.86
N GLN A 529 4.84 3.60 26.81
CA GLN A 529 4.83 5.05 26.84
C GLN A 529 3.38 5.56 26.80
N GLU A 530 2.53 4.92 25.99
CA GLU A 530 1.09 5.23 25.90
C GLU A 530 0.38 5.05 27.26
N ASP A 531 0.70 3.98 28.00
CA ASP A 531 0.16 3.71 29.35
C ASP A 531 0.49 4.82 30.37
N ALA A 532 1.49 5.65 30.10
CA ALA A 532 1.86 6.78 30.96
C ALA A 532 0.85 7.93 30.90
N PHE A 533 0.14 8.05 29.78
CA PHE A 533 -0.88 9.09 29.54
C PHE A 533 -2.28 8.67 30.00
N ALA A 534 -2.44 7.45 30.52
CA ALA A 534 -3.70 7.00 31.12
C ALA A 534 -4.10 7.89 32.31
N LYS A 535 -5.26 8.55 32.20
CA LYS A 535 -5.77 9.48 33.21
C LYS A 535 -6.33 8.73 34.42
N THR A 536 -5.96 9.18 35.63
CA THR A 536 -6.59 8.75 36.89
C THR A 536 -7.47 9.89 37.40
N ASP A 537 -8.77 9.63 37.61
CA ASP A 537 -9.77 10.65 37.98
C ASP A 537 -9.80 11.87 37.02
N GLY A 538 -9.55 11.63 35.73
CA GLY A 538 -9.58 12.66 34.69
C GLY A 538 -8.36 13.59 34.66
N LYS A 539 -7.31 13.32 35.45
CA LYS A 539 -6.05 14.08 35.46
C LYS A 539 -4.88 13.25 34.96
N SER A 540 -4.00 13.90 34.20
CA SER A 540 -2.72 13.33 33.75
C SER A 540 -1.70 13.33 34.89
N ASP A 541 -0.96 12.23 35.05
CA ASP A 541 0.13 12.14 36.03
C ASP A 541 1.43 12.67 35.42
N MET A 542 1.69 13.96 35.65
CA MET A 542 2.88 14.62 35.11
C MET A 542 4.19 14.03 35.64
N THR A 543 4.20 13.40 36.81
CA THR A 543 5.41 12.76 37.35
C THR A 543 5.75 11.52 36.53
N LYS A 544 4.73 10.71 36.22
CA LYS A 544 4.85 9.52 35.38
C LYS A 544 5.23 9.88 33.93
N ILE A 545 4.58 10.89 33.35
CA ILE A 545 4.86 11.36 31.98
C ILE A 545 6.30 11.90 31.87
N THR A 546 6.75 12.69 32.85
CA THR A 546 8.12 13.23 32.88
C THR A 546 9.15 12.11 33.02
N ALA A 547 8.89 11.12 33.87
CA ALA A 547 9.78 9.97 34.04
C ALA A 547 9.93 9.16 32.73
N VAL A 548 8.84 8.98 31.98
CA VAL A 548 8.86 8.27 30.70
C VAL A 548 9.62 9.03 29.61
N LEU A 549 9.51 10.37 29.56
CA LEU A 549 10.31 11.18 28.64
C LEU A 549 11.81 11.02 28.91
N ASN A 550 12.20 11.04 30.19
CA ASN A 550 13.61 10.91 30.60
C ASN A 550 14.15 9.51 30.33
N ASP A 551 13.37 8.45 30.61
CA ASP A 551 13.74 7.07 30.30
C ASP A 551 13.91 6.87 28.78
N ALA A 552 13.00 7.44 27.97
CA ALA A 552 13.12 7.41 26.52
C ALA A 552 14.39 8.13 26.03
N LYS A 553 14.72 9.29 26.60
CA LYS A 553 15.97 10.03 26.32
C LYS A 553 17.20 9.16 26.59
N GLU A 554 17.29 8.59 27.79
CA GLU A 554 18.42 7.74 28.20
C GLU A 554 18.57 6.50 27.31
N ILE A 555 17.46 5.86 26.92
CA ILE A 555 17.47 4.71 26.00
C ILE A 555 18.03 5.09 24.64
N ILE A 556 17.59 6.22 24.07
CA ILE A 556 18.04 6.69 22.75
C ILE A 556 19.53 7.04 22.79
N GLU A 557 19.97 7.80 23.80
CA GLU A 557 21.38 8.16 24.00
C GLU A 557 22.28 6.92 24.16
N ASN A 558 21.82 5.91 24.90
CA ASN A 558 22.54 4.64 25.05
C ASN A 558 22.72 3.89 23.73
N HIS A 559 21.70 3.88 22.86
CA HIS A 559 21.82 3.30 21.52
C HIS A 559 22.77 4.13 20.63
N LEU A 560 22.73 5.45 20.72
CA LEU A 560 23.67 6.34 20.01
C LEU A 560 25.13 6.14 20.46
N ALA A 561 25.36 5.93 21.76
CA ALA A 561 26.67 5.64 22.33
C ALA A 561 27.25 4.29 21.87
N LYS A 562 26.38 3.31 21.61
CA LYS A 562 26.73 1.98 21.07
C LYS A 562 26.81 1.92 19.54
N GLU A 563 26.64 3.05 18.86
CA GLU A 563 26.57 3.15 17.39
C GLU A 563 25.40 2.37 16.76
N GLU A 564 24.36 2.06 17.54
CA GLU A 564 23.15 1.35 17.12
C GLU A 564 22.11 2.33 16.53
N ILE A 565 22.52 3.08 15.51
CA ILE A 565 21.79 4.26 15.00
C ILE A 565 20.38 3.93 14.51
N ALA A 566 20.17 2.77 13.89
CA ALA A 566 18.84 2.33 13.46
C ALA A 566 17.86 2.16 14.64
N TYR A 567 18.34 1.62 15.77
CA TYR A 567 17.52 1.44 16.97
C TYR A 567 17.24 2.78 17.68
N ALA A 568 18.21 3.69 17.69
CA ALA A 568 18.01 5.06 18.18
C ALA A 568 16.92 5.79 17.39
N ILE A 569 16.91 5.66 16.07
CA ILE A 569 15.88 6.27 15.20
C ILE A 569 14.50 5.66 15.45
N LEU A 570 14.40 4.32 15.55
CA LEU A 570 13.13 3.65 15.86
C LEU A 570 12.52 4.15 17.18
N ARG A 571 13.35 4.29 18.22
CA ARG A 571 12.93 4.79 19.54
C ARG A 571 12.56 6.27 19.48
N PHE A 572 13.38 7.09 18.82
CA PHE A 572 13.11 8.51 18.62
C PHE A 572 11.76 8.77 17.93
N LEU A 573 11.48 8.06 16.84
CA LEU A 573 10.22 8.21 16.11
C LEU A 573 9.02 7.78 16.97
N SER A 574 9.15 6.67 17.69
CA SER A 574 8.10 6.17 18.59
C SER A 574 7.77 7.14 19.71
N THR A 575 8.79 7.66 20.40
CA THR A 575 8.61 8.67 21.44
C THR A 575 8.06 9.98 20.89
N SER A 576 8.52 10.41 19.71
CA SER A 576 7.98 11.60 19.05
C SER A 576 6.49 11.46 18.73
N LEU A 577 6.03 10.27 18.31
CA LEU A 577 4.62 10.03 18.00
C LEU A 577 3.75 10.07 19.25
N VAL A 578 4.13 9.33 20.30
CA VAL A 578 3.36 9.29 21.55
C VAL A 578 3.26 10.68 22.18
N PHE A 579 4.40 11.36 22.37
CA PHE A 579 4.40 12.67 23.01
C PHE A 579 3.67 13.71 22.17
N SER A 580 3.87 13.73 20.85
CA SER A 580 3.15 14.69 20.01
C SER A 580 1.64 14.42 20.01
N SER A 581 1.19 13.17 19.95
CA SER A 581 -0.24 12.83 19.97
C SER A 581 -0.93 13.35 21.24
N HIS A 582 -0.30 13.19 22.41
CA HIS A 582 -0.87 13.63 23.68
C HIS A 582 -0.59 15.10 24.01
N PHE A 583 0.38 15.76 23.37
CA PHE A 583 0.83 17.10 23.79
C PHE A 583 -0.27 18.16 23.75
N ALA A 584 -1.04 18.17 22.66
CA ALA A 584 -2.16 19.08 22.49
C ALA A 584 -3.43 18.53 23.17
N GLU A 585 -3.67 17.22 23.08
CA GLU A 585 -4.86 16.54 23.62
C GLU A 585 -4.96 16.64 25.15
N ASP A 586 -3.83 16.50 25.84
CA ASP A 586 -3.73 16.56 27.31
C ASP A 586 -3.30 17.93 27.82
N GLU A 587 -3.27 18.94 26.95
CA GLU A 587 -2.85 20.31 27.27
C GLU A 587 -1.47 20.38 27.95
N LEU A 588 -0.54 19.48 27.58
CA LEU A 588 0.78 19.35 28.22
C LEU A 588 1.64 20.59 28.06
N TYR A 589 1.34 21.43 27.06
CA TYR A 589 1.95 22.75 26.89
C TYR A 589 1.77 23.66 28.12
N ASN A 590 0.78 23.42 28.99
CA ASN A 590 0.58 24.14 30.25
C ASN A 590 1.54 23.70 31.37
N TYR A 591 2.26 22.59 31.18
CA TYR A 591 3.14 21.99 32.19
C TYR A 591 4.61 22.01 31.78
N ILE A 592 4.97 22.83 30.79
CA ILE A 592 6.37 22.99 30.37
C ILE A 592 7.19 23.55 31.54
N THR A 593 8.26 22.84 31.88
CA THR A 593 9.26 23.24 32.87
C THR A 593 10.66 22.93 32.36
N ASP A 594 11.69 23.37 33.09
CA ASP A 594 13.08 23.00 32.79
C ASP A 594 13.31 21.48 32.82
N SER A 595 12.52 20.74 33.61
CA SER A 595 12.58 19.28 33.74
C SER A 595 11.62 18.53 32.82
N PHE A 596 10.71 19.23 32.14
CA PHE A 596 9.73 18.65 31.23
C PHE A 596 9.49 19.59 30.03
N HIS A 597 10.28 19.38 28.97
CA HIS A 597 10.14 20.13 27.72
C HIS A 597 10.29 19.21 26.50
N PRO A 598 9.25 18.44 26.14
CA PRO A 598 9.30 17.43 25.08
C PRO A 598 9.89 17.93 23.74
N ASP A 599 9.52 19.13 23.26
CA ASP A 599 10.09 19.66 22.01
C ASP A 599 11.59 19.91 22.07
N ASN A 600 12.12 20.42 23.19
CA ASN A 600 13.55 20.66 23.36
C ASN A 600 14.30 19.34 23.49
N THR A 601 13.77 18.41 24.27
CA THR A 601 14.34 17.06 24.42
C THR A 601 14.41 16.33 23.06
N LEU A 602 13.32 16.34 22.30
CA LEU A 602 13.29 15.74 20.96
C LEU A 602 14.18 16.52 19.97
N SER A 603 14.29 17.85 20.11
CA SER A 603 15.23 18.65 19.33
C SER A 603 16.66 18.19 19.56
N GLU A 604 17.11 18.09 20.81
CA GLU A 604 18.46 17.66 21.17
C GLU A 604 18.77 16.29 20.56
N LEU A 605 17.92 15.30 20.82
CA LEU A 605 18.07 13.94 20.30
C LEU A 605 18.10 13.90 18.77
N PHE A 606 17.25 14.69 18.11
CA PHE A 606 17.26 14.78 16.65
C PHE A 606 18.60 15.30 16.11
N HIS A 607 19.17 16.36 16.70
CA HIS A 607 20.46 16.90 16.28
C HIS A 607 21.60 15.89 16.51
N GLU A 608 21.56 15.11 17.60
CA GLU A 608 22.54 14.06 17.85
C GLU A 608 22.46 12.91 16.83
N ILE A 609 21.24 12.44 16.53
CA ILE A 609 20.97 11.44 15.49
C ILE A 609 21.51 11.92 14.14
N VAL A 610 21.18 13.16 13.75
CA VAL A 610 21.66 13.78 12.52
C VAL A 610 23.19 13.87 12.50
N GLY A 611 23.79 14.30 13.62
CA GLY A 611 25.25 14.38 13.76
C GLY A 611 25.93 13.03 13.48
N LYS A 612 25.40 11.94 14.06
CA LYS A 612 25.89 10.58 13.82
C LYS A 612 25.69 10.12 12.37
N ILE A 613 24.52 10.36 11.78
CA ILE A 613 24.23 10.01 10.38
C ILE A 613 25.23 10.68 9.42
N THR A 614 25.58 11.94 9.64
CA THR A 614 26.50 12.67 8.74
C THR A 614 27.95 12.18 8.76
N GLN A 615 28.33 11.42 9.80
CA GLN A 615 29.67 10.85 10.00
C GLN A 615 29.81 9.44 9.41
N MET A 616 28.71 8.80 8.99
CA MET A 616 28.71 7.45 8.44
C MET A 616 28.95 7.45 6.91
N ASP A 617 29.63 6.41 6.41
CA ASP A 617 29.98 6.26 4.98
C ASP A 617 28.84 5.66 4.12
N ARG A 618 27.83 5.01 4.73
CA ARG A 618 26.65 4.42 4.04
C ARG A 618 25.38 4.63 4.88
N CYS A 619 24.47 5.48 4.41
CA CYS A 619 23.33 5.95 5.24
C CYS A 619 21.98 5.96 4.53
N CYS A 620 21.89 5.69 3.22
CA CYS A 620 20.69 5.96 2.43
C CYS A 620 19.42 5.29 2.99
N SER A 621 19.51 4.04 3.46
CA SER A 621 18.36 3.34 4.05
C SER A 621 17.92 3.91 5.41
N ILE A 622 18.87 4.35 6.24
CA ILE A 622 18.63 4.90 7.57
C ILE A 622 18.05 6.31 7.49
N VAL A 623 18.61 7.15 6.62
CA VAL A 623 18.12 8.51 6.32
C VAL A 623 16.71 8.43 5.75
N SER A 624 16.46 7.48 4.86
CA SER A 624 15.13 7.24 4.28
C SER A 624 14.11 6.82 5.34
N HIS A 625 14.48 5.96 6.29
CA HIS A 625 13.58 5.54 7.37
C HIS A 625 13.25 6.71 8.33
N LEU A 626 14.24 7.52 8.69
CA LEU A 626 14.03 8.72 9.49
C LEU A 626 13.16 9.75 8.74
N HIS A 627 13.40 9.96 7.45
CA HIS A 627 12.56 10.83 6.61
C HIS A 627 11.10 10.34 6.60
N LYS A 628 10.88 9.04 6.39
CA LYS A 628 9.54 8.41 6.40
C LYS A 628 8.79 8.68 7.70
N GLY A 629 9.42 8.44 8.86
CA GLY A 629 8.77 8.66 10.15
C GLY A 629 8.51 10.13 10.44
N MET A 630 9.39 11.03 10.01
CA MET A 630 9.19 12.47 10.21
C MET A 630 8.07 13.06 9.35
N VAL A 631 7.85 12.54 8.14
CA VAL A 631 6.67 12.91 7.33
C VAL A 631 5.40 12.49 8.05
N GLU A 632 5.33 11.26 8.56
CA GLU A 632 4.16 10.77 9.31
C GLU A 632 3.88 11.59 10.58
N LEU A 633 4.92 11.98 11.32
CA LEU A 633 4.78 12.87 12.49
C LEU A 633 4.27 14.27 12.13
N GLN A 634 4.63 14.79 10.96
CA GLN A 634 4.14 16.09 10.51
C GLN A 634 2.64 16.08 10.16
N GLU A 635 2.08 14.91 9.87
CA GLU A 635 0.65 14.75 9.57
C GLU A 635 -0.24 14.72 10.83
N GLN A 636 0.35 14.65 12.03
CA GLN A 636 -0.37 14.73 13.31
C GLN A 636 -0.81 16.16 13.62
N ASP A 637 -2.02 16.38 14.15
CA ASP A 637 -2.58 17.71 14.49
C ASP A 637 -1.70 18.54 15.45
N SER A 638 -0.78 17.88 16.16
CA SER A 638 0.13 18.48 17.15
C SER A 638 1.45 19.00 16.59
N TRP A 639 1.71 18.88 15.28
CA TRP A 639 2.96 19.33 14.64
C TRP A 639 3.27 20.82 14.92
N ILE A 640 2.26 21.64 15.22
CA ILE A 640 2.42 23.07 15.54
C ILE A 640 3.21 23.34 16.83
N TYR A 641 3.31 22.36 17.73
CA TYR A 641 4.02 22.46 19.00
C TYR A 641 5.45 21.92 18.95
N PHE A 642 5.82 21.27 17.84
CA PHE A 642 7.11 20.61 17.68
C PHE A 642 7.84 21.11 16.44
N LYS A 643 9.18 21.10 16.45
CA LYS A 643 10.01 21.54 15.32
C LYS A 643 10.09 20.54 14.17
N PHE A 644 9.14 19.61 14.04
CA PHE A 644 9.12 18.58 12.97
C PHE A 644 9.29 19.13 11.55
N PRO A 645 8.68 20.26 11.15
CA PRO A 645 8.92 20.85 9.82
C PRO A 645 10.39 21.28 9.60
N SER A 646 11.08 21.70 10.67
CA SER A 646 12.50 22.03 10.61
C SER A 646 13.35 20.77 10.48
N TYR A 647 13.01 19.71 11.22
CA TYR A 647 13.70 18.42 11.14
C TYR A 647 13.61 17.84 9.73
N LEU A 648 12.40 17.86 9.14
CA LEU A 648 12.19 17.35 7.79
C LEU A 648 13.02 18.10 6.75
N LYS A 649 13.10 19.44 6.85
CA LYS A 649 13.98 20.25 5.99
C LYS A 649 15.46 19.87 6.15
N GLN A 650 15.92 19.62 7.38
CA GLN A 650 17.29 19.20 7.64
C GLN A 650 17.56 17.80 7.08
N ILE A 651 16.64 16.83 7.26
CA ILE A 651 16.76 15.48 6.70
C ILE A 651 16.81 15.54 5.17
N GLN A 652 15.98 16.36 4.51
CA GLN A 652 16.02 16.52 3.05
C GLN A 652 17.36 17.11 2.56
N ALA A 653 17.96 18.01 3.32
CA ALA A 653 19.29 18.54 3.00
C ALA A 653 20.37 17.46 3.15
N ILE A 654 20.26 16.61 4.17
CA ILE A 654 21.16 15.48 4.41
C ILE A 654 20.98 14.41 3.33
N ASP A 655 19.76 14.05 2.97
CA ASP A 655 19.46 13.09 1.89
C ASP A 655 20.10 13.55 0.57
N LYS A 656 19.96 14.82 0.22
CA LYS A 656 20.65 15.42 -0.93
C LYS A 656 22.17 15.37 -0.79
N MET A 657 22.72 15.64 0.40
CA MET A 657 24.16 15.60 0.63
C MET A 657 24.71 14.17 0.53
N VAL A 658 24.01 13.18 1.06
CA VAL A 658 24.39 11.75 1.02
C VAL A 658 24.31 11.25 -0.42
N LYS A 659 23.21 11.53 -1.13
CA LYS A 659 23.08 11.22 -2.58
C LYS A 659 24.14 11.91 -3.43
N ASN A 660 24.54 13.14 -3.09
CA ASN A 660 25.64 13.83 -3.76
C ASN A 660 27.03 13.27 -3.39
N LYS A 661 27.25 12.77 -2.17
CA LYS A 661 28.51 12.08 -1.81
C LYS A 661 28.64 10.75 -2.57
N GLU A 662 27.53 10.04 -2.77
CA GLU A 662 27.45 8.87 -3.64
C GLU A 662 27.60 9.27 -5.12
N GLY A 663 27.07 10.43 -5.53
CA GLY A 663 27.19 10.95 -6.90
C GLY A 663 28.52 11.62 -7.27
N ILE A 664 29.31 12.12 -6.32
CA ILE A 664 30.65 12.72 -6.55
C ILE A 664 31.75 11.64 -6.60
N LYS A 665 31.43 10.41 -6.15
CA LYS A 665 32.27 9.22 -6.39
C LYS A 665 31.92 8.49 -7.70
N ASN A 666 30.84 8.88 -8.39
CA ASN A 666 30.49 8.40 -9.74
C ASN A 666 31.16 9.20 -10.84
#